data_AF-A0A941L7L3-F1
#
_entry.id   AF-A0A941L7L3-F1
#
_cell.length_a   1.000
_cell.length_b   1.000
_cell.length_c   1.000
_cell.angle_alpha   90.00
_cell.angle_beta   90.00
_cell.angle_gamma   90.00
#
_symmetry.space_group_name_H-M   'P 1'
#
loop_
_entity.id
_entity.type
_entity.pdbx_description
1 polymer ?
#
loop_
_entity_poly.entity_id
_entity_poly.type
_entity_poly.pdbx_seq_one_letter_code
_entity_poly.pdbx_strand_id
1 'polypeptide(L)'
;MSFLNPIFLFALVAVGLPLVIHLLNLRKPKKVQFSTLAFFKELQKTTIRKIKIKRLLLLLLRLLAIACLAMVLARPFLPPSLSTGAVNNQPTLYAILLDNSISMNRIGSKGPLNDQANDLIQKILDVSGEKDRFIIQTTNGEPLNLSISSAGQVERKINDVKVTKTGSFITERLNGLLSALDTAPYQNKKLYIIDDRNPELKEVIEERADELSDDIALTILNVEDVKVQNTFVSEIATSSSMVGKGIPFNVEVLVQNEGEVIATNQFLTLTVGEETIGQYSLQIDPGVSQSFSFEINPDTEGSITGSAIIEGDDFTQDNEYFFSVQIPSKRDVLWITSESENPNAVSYTSVILDAQLEGNNQINYSKTTLNSLSNYSLEEFDALILEQLDEIPEFLFSDIQQFVQNGKGVVFFPSETANIQNYNDFLALFNAGDFAGILGDYTSFNSIAKGSVLLEDHPVFEGLFQRDSDEELNFTVPDIYYYLKLRTNNSGLGLNIIEMNNGDPLLREKKFGEGRVLLFTIGNNPGWSNFPVKAIYAPTYYRTILYAGSLEEGGLSYKYLGKPFEWSGDADAQRTELIYNNEPIQVNPRNIGGAISLSYTGYDWEPGLVTITDGEKTYKTAVNLSKSESSFNSERGLNPEVSDMINIVDAGALTSAQITSEIRTSGFGKEIWHWFMLAGFLLLITESLVSIFYKAETVT
;
A
#
# COMPACT_ATOMS: atom_id res chain seq x y z
N MET A 1 -11.63 -33.08 23.67
CA MET A 1 -10.58 -33.54 22.75
C MET A 1 -11.16 -34.60 21.85
N SER A 2 -10.97 -34.43 20.55
CA SER A 2 -11.37 -35.40 19.54
C SER A 2 -10.12 -35.92 18.83
N PHE A 3 -10.24 -37.04 18.10
CA PHE A 3 -9.12 -37.78 17.54
C PHE A 3 -9.33 -37.98 16.04
N LEU A 4 -8.31 -37.70 15.24
CA LEU A 4 -8.36 -37.92 13.79
C LEU A 4 -8.44 -39.40 13.43
N ASN A 5 -7.73 -40.26 14.19
CA ASN A 5 -7.76 -41.70 13.99
C ASN A 5 -8.16 -42.45 15.28
N PRO A 6 -9.48 -42.52 15.61
CA PRO A 6 -9.96 -43.14 16.85
C PRO A 6 -9.58 -44.63 17.00
N ILE A 7 -9.35 -45.33 15.89
CA ILE A 7 -8.97 -46.76 15.89
C ILE A 7 -7.64 -46.99 16.64
N PHE A 8 -6.70 -46.04 16.59
CA PHE A 8 -5.43 -46.19 17.28
C PHE A 8 -5.54 -46.05 18.80
N LEU A 9 -6.69 -45.64 19.37
CA LEU A 9 -6.93 -45.77 20.81
C LEU A 9 -6.92 -47.22 21.29
N PHE A 10 -7.16 -48.21 20.42
CA PHE A 10 -6.95 -49.61 20.78
C PHE A 10 -5.48 -49.96 21.05
N ALA A 11 -4.52 -49.18 20.53
CA ALA A 11 -3.11 -49.36 20.84
C ALA A 11 -2.80 -49.09 22.33
N LEU A 12 -3.67 -48.39 23.06
CA LEU A 12 -3.57 -48.18 24.50
C LEU A 12 -3.66 -49.51 25.29
N VAL A 13 -4.19 -50.57 24.70
CA VAL A 13 -4.13 -51.94 25.27
C VAL A 13 -2.68 -52.42 25.42
N ALA A 14 -1.76 -51.99 24.56
CA ALA A 14 -0.34 -52.33 24.65
C ALA A 14 0.34 -51.77 25.92
N VAL A 15 -0.23 -50.73 26.53
CA VAL A 15 0.19 -50.23 27.86
C VAL A 15 0.02 -51.31 28.92
N GLY A 16 -0.85 -52.30 28.74
CA GLY A 16 -0.99 -53.44 29.65
C GLY A 16 0.22 -54.39 29.64
N LEU A 17 1.04 -54.41 28.58
CA LEU A 17 2.10 -55.41 28.41
C LEU A 17 3.20 -55.32 29.50
N PRO A 18 3.77 -54.15 29.82
CA PRO A 18 4.73 -54.02 30.91
C PRO A 18 4.13 -54.36 32.29
N LEU A 19 2.85 -54.04 32.50
CA LEU A 19 2.14 -54.33 33.75
C LEU A 19 1.98 -55.85 33.96
N VAL A 20 1.58 -56.58 32.92
CA VAL A 20 1.46 -58.04 32.96
C VAL A 20 2.81 -58.69 33.19
N ILE A 21 3.86 -58.27 32.48
CA ILE A 21 5.23 -58.76 32.68
C ILE A 21 5.70 -58.50 34.11
N HIS A 22 5.39 -57.32 34.67
CA HIS A 22 5.74 -56.98 36.05
C HIS A 22 5.06 -57.92 37.06
N LEU A 23 3.77 -58.21 36.86
CA LEU A 23 2.98 -59.13 37.69
C LEU A 23 3.50 -60.57 37.63
N LEU A 24 3.89 -61.05 36.45
CA LEU A 24 4.46 -62.39 36.27
C LEU A 24 5.84 -62.53 36.93
N ASN A 25 6.62 -61.44 36.97
CA ASN A 25 7.93 -61.37 37.66
C ASN A 25 7.83 -61.16 39.19
N LEU A 26 6.66 -61.34 39.80
CA LEU A 26 6.51 -61.38 41.27
C LEU A 26 6.69 -62.79 41.87
N ARG A 27 7.01 -63.81 41.05
CA ARG A 27 7.28 -65.17 41.53
C ARG A 27 8.50 -65.16 42.45
N LYS A 28 8.27 -65.51 43.73
CA LYS A 28 9.30 -65.51 44.78
C LYS A 28 10.39 -66.55 44.45
N PRO A 29 11.68 -66.19 44.47
CA PRO A 29 12.75 -67.19 44.36
C PRO A 29 12.70 -68.17 45.53
N LYS A 30 12.91 -69.47 45.25
CA LYS A 30 12.98 -70.53 46.25
C LYS A 30 14.11 -70.21 47.23
N LYS A 31 13.77 -70.02 48.51
CA LYS A 31 14.74 -69.79 49.58
C LYS A 31 15.48 -71.09 49.87
N VAL A 32 16.79 -71.11 49.65
CA VAL A 32 17.68 -72.16 50.15
C VAL A 32 18.21 -71.69 51.51
N GLN A 33 18.09 -72.54 52.53
CA GLN A 33 18.60 -72.21 53.87
C GLN A 33 20.12 -72.40 53.88
N PHE A 34 20.86 -71.32 54.10
CA PHE A 34 22.28 -71.38 54.43
C PHE A 34 22.44 -70.98 55.89
N SER A 35 23.17 -71.78 56.66
CA SER A 35 23.43 -71.54 58.08
C SER A 35 24.53 -70.48 58.23
N THR A 36 24.34 -69.53 59.14
CA THR A 36 25.26 -68.44 59.57
C THR A 36 25.07 -67.05 58.93
N LEU A 37 23.91 -66.41 59.12
CA LEU A 37 23.71 -64.96 58.88
C LEU A 37 22.93 -64.29 60.04
N ALA A 38 23.36 -64.53 61.28
CA ALA A 38 22.80 -63.86 62.46
C ALA A 38 23.23 -62.39 62.62
N PHE A 39 24.12 -61.86 61.74
CA PHE A 39 24.67 -60.50 61.87
C PHE A 39 24.28 -59.50 60.76
N PHE A 40 23.47 -59.89 59.76
CA PHE A 40 23.16 -59.02 58.60
C PHE A 40 21.74 -58.40 58.61
N LYS A 41 20.94 -58.65 59.65
CA LYS A 41 19.51 -58.28 59.68
C LYS A 41 19.23 -56.80 59.98
N GLU A 42 20.21 -56.05 60.52
CA GLU A 42 20.00 -54.66 60.93
C GLU A 42 20.19 -53.63 59.78
N LEU A 43 20.84 -53.99 58.67
CA LEU A 43 21.10 -53.06 57.54
C LEU A 43 20.15 -53.20 56.33
N GLN A 44 19.23 -54.17 56.33
CA GLN A 44 18.39 -54.46 55.14
C GLN A 44 17.07 -53.68 55.04
N LYS A 45 16.67 -52.89 56.04
CA LYS A 45 15.34 -52.24 56.02
C LYS A 45 15.25 -50.97 55.16
N THR A 46 16.36 -50.28 54.87
CA THR A 46 16.34 -49.01 54.11
C THR A 46 16.54 -49.20 52.59
N THR A 47 17.34 -50.19 52.18
CA THR A 47 17.65 -50.45 50.75
C THR A 47 16.46 -51.07 50.00
N ILE A 48 15.69 -51.96 50.64
CA ILE A 48 14.55 -52.65 50.01
C ILE A 48 13.39 -51.68 49.68
N ARG A 49 13.17 -50.63 50.49
CA ARG A 49 12.12 -49.63 50.24
C ARG A 49 12.46 -48.73 49.05
N LYS A 50 13.72 -48.31 48.90
CA LYS A 50 14.20 -47.54 47.74
C LYS A 50 14.14 -48.36 46.44
N ILE A 51 14.45 -49.66 46.48
CA ILE A 51 14.35 -50.55 45.31
C ILE A 51 12.89 -50.70 44.84
N LYS A 52 11.93 -50.86 45.76
CA LYS A 52 10.50 -50.97 45.40
C LYS A 52 9.93 -49.69 44.78
N ILE A 53 10.27 -48.52 45.33
CA ILE A 53 9.80 -47.22 44.81
C ILE A 53 10.38 -46.97 43.41
N LYS A 54 11.68 -47.24 43.20
CA LYS A 54 12.31 -47.05 41.88
C LYS A 54 11.83 -48.06 40.82
N ARG A 55 11.54 -49.31 41.20
CA ARG A 55 10.94 -50.30 40.29
C ARG A 55 9.53 -49.89 39.84
N LEU A 56 8.77 -49.26 40.74
CA LEU A 56 7.45 -48.69 40.40
C LEU A 56 7.59 -47.46 39.49
N LEU A 57 8.60 -46.62 39.72
CA LEU A 57 8.91 -45.45 38.88
C LEU A 57 9.29 -45.86 37.44
N LEU A 58 10.18 -46.83 37.27
CA LEU A 58 10.54 -47.36 35.95
C LEU A 58 9.36 -47.99 35.22
N LEU A 59 8.49 -48.70 35.95
CA LEU A 59 7.25 -49.24 35.39
C LEU A 59 6.33 -48.10 34.91
N LEU A 60 6.15 -47.06 35.72
CA LEU A 60 5.33 -45.90 35.39
C LEU A 60 5.85 -45.14 34.16
N LEU A 61 7.17 -44.91 34.06
CA LEU A 61 7.78 -44.28 32.89
C LEU A 61 7.53 -45.08 31.60
N ARG A 62 7.64 -46.42 31.65
CA ARG A 62 7.35 -47.29 30.50
C ARG A 62 5.88 -47.27 30.09
N LEU A 63 4.97 -47.25 31.07
CA LEU A 63 3.53 -47.15 30.81
C LEU A 63 3.19 -45.80 30.15
N LEU A 64 3.76 -44.70 30.66
CA LEU A 64 3.57 -43.36 30.10
C LEU A 64 4.16 -43.23 28.70
N ALA A 65 5.36 -43.78 28.45
CA ALA A 65 5.97 -43.73 27.12
C ALA A 65 5.12 -44.44 26.06
N ILE A 66 4.58 -45.63 26.37
CA ILE A 66 3.69 -46.37 25.46
C ILE A 66 2.34 -45.65 25.30
N ALA A 67 1.82 -45.02 26.36
CA ALA A 67 0.60 -44.22 26.27
C ALA A 67 0.78 -42.98 25.38
N CYS A 68 1.92 -42.27 25.50
CA CYS A 68 2.27 -41.16 24.61
C CYS A 68 2.39 -41.62 23.16
N LEU A 69 3.00 -42.78 22.90
CA LEU A 69 3.09 -43.36 21.56
C LEU A 69 1.69 -43.65 20.96
N ALA A 70 0.79 -44.23 21.75
CA ALA A 70 -0.59 -44.46 21.33
C ALA A 70 -1.32 -43.14 21.01
N MET A 71 -1.07 -42.09 21.80
CA MET A 71 -1.62 -40.75 21.53
C MET A 71 -1.03 -40.12 20.27
N VAL A 72 0.26 -40.31 19.97
CA VAL A 72 0.88 -39.85 18.71
C VAL A 72 0.18 -40.48 17.50
N LEU A 73 -0.12 -41.79 17.57
CA LEU A 73 -0.84 -42.49 16.50
C LEU A 73 -2.31 -42.07 16.38
N ALA A 74 -2.95 -41.77 17.52
CA ALA A 74 -4.35 -41.32 17.55
C ALA A 74 -4.53 -39.87 17.05
N ARG A 75 -3.45 -39.09 16.97
CA ARG A 75 -3.44 -37.67 16.56
C ARG A 75 -4.57 -36.84 17.22
N PRO A 76 -4.46 -36.56 18.53
CA PRO A 76 -5.41 -35.70 19.23
C PRO A 76 -5.33 -34.26 18.70
N PHE A 77 -6.48 -33.61 18.61
CA PHE A 77 -6.59 -32.21 18.22
C PHE A 77 -7.46 -31.41 19.22
N LEU A 78 -7.19 -30.10 19.28
CA LEU A 78 -7.96 -29.14 20.08
C LEU A 78 -8.88 -28.34 19.14
N PRO A 79 -10.21 -28.41 19.29
CA PRO A 79 -11.10 -27.55 18.53
C PRO A 79 -10.88 -26.07 18.89
N PRO A 80 -11.01 -25.14 17.93
CA PRO A 80 -11.09 -23.71 18.24
C PRO A 80 -12.46 -23.47 18.89
N SER A 81 -12.47 -22.78 20.03
CA SER A 81 -13.57 -22.65 21.01
C SER A 81 -13.75 -23.81 22.01
N LEU A 82 -14.02 -23.43 23.26
CA LEU A 82 -14.40 -24.28 24.41
C LEU A 82 -15.79 -24.93 24.23
N SER A 83 -16.08 -25.50 23.07
CA SER A 83 -17.30 -26.27 22.82
C SER A 83 -17.17 -27.68 23.43
N THR A 84 -17.48 -27.75 24.73
CA THR A 84 -17.63 -29.01 25.46
C THR A 84 -18.88 -29.75 24.99
N GLY A 85 -18.71 -30.70 24.07
CA GLY A 85 -19.61 -31.85 23.91
C GLY A 85 -20.41 -31.92 22.60
N ALA A 86 -20.42 -33.13 22.02
CA ALA A 86 -21.28 -33.63 20.92
C ALA A 86 -20.89 -33.26 19.47
N VAL A 87 -20.00 -34.09 18.91
CA VAL A 87 -20.01 -34.69 17.56
C VAL A 87 -21.03 -34.13 16.53
N ASN A 88 -20.50 -33.37 15.56
CA ASN A 88 -20.68 -33.49 14.10
C ASN A 88 -22.09 -33.64 13.46
N ASN A 89 -23.11 -32.86 13.84
CA ASN A 89 -24.34 -32.84 13.02
C ASN A 89 -25.06 -31.49 12.90
N GLN A 90 -24.40 -30.41 13.33
CA GLN A 90 -24.91 -29.07 13.05
C GLN A 90 -24.45 -28.61 11.66
N PRO A 91 -25.35 -28.02 10.86
CA PRO A 91 -25.00 -27.51 9.54
C PRO A 91 -23.93 -26.44 9.65
N THR A 92 -22.95 -26.50 8.76
CA THR A 92 -21.85 -25.54 8.66
C THR A 92 -22.17 -24.52 7.57
N LEU A 93 -21.88 -23.25 7.85
CA LEU A 93 -21.89 -22.19 6.86
C LEU A 93 -20.47 -21.94 6.36
N TYR A 94 -20.26 -22.10 5.07
CA TYR A 94 -19.00 -21.85 4.37
C TYR A 94 -19.09 -20.52 3.63
N ALA A 95 -18.27 -19.54 3.99
CA ALA A 95 -17.98 -18.38 3.15
C ALA A 95 -16.78 -18.70 2.26
N ILE A 96 -16.85 -18.34 0.99
CA ILE A 96 -15.79 -18.55 0.00
C ILE A 96 -15.52 -17.20 -0.67
N LEU A 97 -14.28 -16.73 -0.58
CA LEU A 97 -13.75 -15.65 -1.41
C LEU A 97 -12.88 -16.29 -2.49
N LEU A 98 -13.27 -16.10 -3.75
CA LEU A 98 -12.58 -16.63 -4.92
C LEU A 98 -11.87 -15.51 -5.65
N ASP A 99 -10.56 -15.64 -5.82
CA ASP A 99 -9.80 -14.76 -6.71
C ASP A 99 -10.18 -15.00 -8.18
N ASN A 100 -10.57 -13.93 -8.87
CA ASN A 100 -10.85 -13.90 -10.30
C ASN A 100 -10.14 -12.74 -11.02
N SER A 101 -9.03 -12.27 -10.45
CA SER A 101 -8.13 -11.29 -11.05
C SER A 101 -7.39 -11.84 -12.27
N ILE A 102 -6.73 -10.95 -13.02
CA ILE A 102 -6.00 -11.31 -14.25
C ILE A 102 -4.84 -12.28 -13.99
N SER A 103 -4.24 -12.26 -12.80
CA SER A 103 -3.13 -13.15 -12.42
C SER A 103 -3.55 -14.62 -12.39
N MET A 104 -4.85 -14.89 -12.22
CA MET A 104 -5.46 -16.23 -12.30
C MET A 104 -5.51 -16.83 -13.71
N ASN A 105 -5.18 -16.05 -14.76
CA ASN A 105 -5.03 -16.58 -16.13
C ASN A 105 -3.67 -17.24 -16.39
N ARG A 106 -2.73 -17.18 -15.43
CA ARG A 106 -1.45 -17.89 -15.55
C ARG A 106 -1.68 -19.40 -15.70
N ILE A 107 -0.83 -20.04 -16.50
CA ILE A 107 -0.95 -21.47 -16.80
C ILE A 107 -0.06 -22.25 -15.83
N GLY A 108 -0.68 -22.93 -14.88
CA GLY A 108 0.00 -23.82 -13.93
C GLY A 108 0.20 -25.25 -14.46
N SER A 109 0.70 -26.13 -13.60
CA SER A 109 1.01 -27.53 -13.96
C SER A 109 -0.22 -28.37 -14.32
N LYS A 110 -1.41 -27.98 -13.84
CA LYS A 110 -2.69 -28.66 -14.08
C LYS A 110 -3.63 -27.89 -15.01
N GLY A 111 -3.12 -26.87 -15.71
CA GLY A 111 -3.90 -25.94 -16.51
C GLY A 111 -4.02 -24.55 -15.88
N PRO A 112 -4.89 -23.68 -16.42
CA PRO A 112 -5.12 -22.33 -15.91
C PRO A 112 -5.47 -22.29 -14.41
N LEU A 113 -4.96 -21.29 -13.67
CA LEU A 113 -5.18 -21.21 -12.21
C LEU A 113 -6.66 -21.04 -11.85
N ASN A 114 -7.43 -20.30 -12.64
CA ASN A 114 -8.88 -20.15 -12.46
C ASN A 114 -9.61 -21.51 -12.52
N ASP A 115 -9.21 -22.41 -13.44
CA ASP A 115 -9.80 -23.75 -13.56
C ASP A 115 -9.44 -24.62 -12.34
N GLN A 116 -8.19 -24.50 -11.87
CA GLN A 116 -7.75 -25.16 -10.64
C GLN A 116 -8.50 -24.64 -9.41
N ALA A 117 -8.75 -23.34 -9.31
CA ALA A 117 -9.53 -22.73 -8.25
C ALA A 117 -10.98 -23.25 -8.24
N ASN A 118 -11.60 -23.38 -9.41
CA ASN A 118 -12.92 -23.97 -9.56
C ASN A 118 -12.95 -25.45 -9.09
N ASP A 119 -11.92 -26.24 -9.41
CA ASP A 119 -11.77 -27.61 -8.90
C ASP A 119 -11.59 -27.65 -7.36
N LEU A 120 -10.90 -26.68 -6.77
CA LEU A 120 -10.81 -26.54 -5.32
C LEU A 120 -12.17 -26.27 -4.69
N ILE A 121 -12.99 -25.40 -5.28
CA ILE A 121 -14.34 -25.18 -4.77
C ILE A 121 -15.17 -26.46 -4.90
N GLN A 122 -15.07 -27.16 -6.03
CA GLN A 122 -15.77 -28.45 -6.18
C GLN A 122 -15.37 -29.42 -5.05
N LYS A 123 -14.09 -29.53 -4.72
CA LYS A 123 -13.63 -30.36 -3.60
C LYS A 123 -14.22 -29.92 -2.25
N ILE A 124 -14.41 -28.62 -2.02
CA ILE A 124 -15.09 -28.11 -0.82
C ILE A 124 -16.56 -28.56 -0.81
N LEU A 125 -17.25 -28.44 -1.96
CA LEU A 125 -18.65 -28.88 -2.11
C LEU A 125 -18.80 -30.39 -1.90
N ASP A 126 -17.91 -31.21 -2.46
CA ASP A 126 -17.91 -32.68 -2.32
C ASP A 126 -17.71 -33.16 -0.87
N VAL A 127 -16.94 -32.41 -0.08
CA VAL A 127 -16.68 -32.74 1.33
C VAL A 127 -17.82 -32.31 2.25
N SER A 128 -18.65 -31.37 1.79
CA SER A 128 -19.75 -30.81 2.59
C SER A 128 -20.94 -31.76 2.75
N GLY A 129 -21.69 -31.60 3.84
CA GLY A 129 -22.93 -32.34 4.07
C GLY A 129 -24.14 -31.68 3.39
N GLU A 130 -25.21 -32.44 3.13
CA GLU A 130 -26.44 -31.93 2.48
C GLU A 130 -27.10 -30.72 3.20
N LYS A 131 -26.87 -30.60 4.51
CA LYS A 131 -27.42 -29.52 5.34
C LYS A 131 -26.53 -28.28 5.38
N ASP A 132 -25.30 -28.39 4.88
CA ASP A 132 -24.37 -27.28 4.85
C ASP A 132 -24.82 -26.23 3.83
N ARG A 133 -24.34 -25.01 4.04
CA ARG A 133 -24.72 -23.85 3.24
C ARG A 133 -23.50 -23.02 2.91
N PHE A 134 -23.64 -22.23 1.85
CA PHE A 134 -22.52 -21.52 1.24
C PHE A 134 -22.88 -20.06 0.96
N ILE A 135 -21.89 -19.20 1.12
CA ILE A 135 -21.87 -17.82 0.62
C ILE A 135 -20.59 -17.70 -0.21
N ILE A 136 -20.69 -17.15 -1.41
CA ILE A 136 -19.54 -16.99 -2.31
C ILE A 136 -19.45 -15.54 -2.77
N GLN A 137 -18.23 -15.03 -2.85
CA GLN A 137 -17.86 -13.76 -3.48
C GLN A 137 -16.63 -13.95 -4.35
N THR A 138 -16.51 -13.07 -5.34
CA THR A 138 -15.30 -12.87 -6.14
C THR A 138 -14.53 -11.64 -5.65
N THR A 139 -13.23 -11.60 -5.89
CA THR A 139 -12.36 -10.47 -5.52
C THR A 139 -12.56 -9.27 -6.43
N ASN A 140 -12.71 -9.51 -7.74
CA ASN A 140 -12.77 -8.48 -8.76
C ASN A 140 -14.16 -8.45 -9.41
N GLY A 141 -14.57 -7.27 -9.87
CA GLY A 141 -15.82 -7.09 -10.60
C GLY A 141 -17.06 -6.85 -9.74
N GLU A 142 -18.22 -6.97 -10.39
CA GLU A 142 -19.53 -6.88 -9.75
C GLU A 142 -19.67 -7.92 -8.62
N PRO A 143 -20.18 -7.52 -7.44
CA PRO A 143 -20.39 -8.45 -6.34
C PRO A 143 -21.36 -9.54 -6.74
N LEU A 144 -21.03 -10.78 -6.38
CA LEU A 144 -22.03 -11.84 -6.38
C LEU A 144 -23.10 -11.52 -5.32
N ASN A 145 -24.32 -12.02 -5.48
CA ASN A 145 -25.33 -11.85 -4.44
C ASN A 145 -24.94 -12.67 -3.18
N LEU A 146 -24.75 -11.98 -2.04
CA LEU A 146 -24.47 -12.53 -0.69
C LEU A 146 -25.68 -13.29 -0.10
N SER A 147 -26.15 -14.29 -0.83
CA SER A 147 -27.27 -15.15 -0.47
C SER A 147 -26.78 -16.51 -0.01
N ILE A 148 -27.28 -16.95 1.14
CA ILE A 148 -27.02 -18.30 1.65
C ILE A 148 -27.61 -19.31 0.67
N SER A 149 -26.73 -20.06 0.01
CA SER A 149 -27.02 -20.93 -1.13
C SER A 149 -26.73 -22.40 -0.78
N SER A 150 -27.35 -23.33 -1.50
CA SER A 150 -26.97 -24.75 -1.45
C SER A 150 -25.78 -25.05 -2.36
N ALA A 151 -25.13 -26.21 -2.18
CA ALA A 151 -23.99 -26.63 -3.00
C ALA A 151 -24.27 -26.57 -4.51
N GLY A 152 -25.40 -27.13 -4.96
CA GLY A 152 -25.76 -27.12 -6.39
C GLY A 152 -26.15 -25.74 -6.95
N GLN A 153 -26.46 -24.75 -6.10
CA GLN A 153 -26.60 -23.36 -6.55
C GLN A 153 -25.25 -22.68 -6.72
N VAL A 154 -24.32 -22.95 -5.80
CA VAL A 154 -22.94 -22.45 -5.86
C VAL A 154 -22.19 -23.02 -7.05
N GLU A 155 -22.34 -24.32 -7.34
CA GLU A 155 -21.76 -24.98 -8.52
C GLU A 155 -22.16 -24.27 -9.83
N ARG A 156 -23.43 -23.85 -9.97
CA ARG A 156 -23.88 -23.09 -11.14
C ARG A 156 -23.26 -21.71 -11.20
N LYS A 157 -23.22 -20.99 -10.07
CA LYS A 157 -22.63 -19.64 -9.99
C LYS A 157 -21.14 -19.67 -10.37
N ILE A 158 -20.40 -20.68 -9.92
CA ILE A 158 -18.94 -20.80 -10.17
C ILE A 158 -18.65 -21.02 -11.65
N ASN A 159 -19.48 -21.83 -12.34
CA ASN A 159 -19.32 -22.03 -13.78
C ASN A 159 -19.51 -20.75 -14.60
N ASP A 160 -20.16 -19.74 -14.04
CA ASP A 160 -20.35 -18.42 -14.67
C ASP A 160 -19.24 -17.42 -14.28
N VAL A 161 -18.43 -17.72 -13.25
CA VAL A 161 -17.31 -16.85 -12.84
C VAL A 161 -16.20 -16.93 -13.88
N LYS A 162 -15.79 -15.77 -14.37
CA LYS A 162 -14.68 -15.61 -15.29
C LYS A 162 -13.63 -14.70 -14.67
N VAL A 163 -12.40 -14.87 -15.13
CA VAL A 163 -11.35 -13.89 -14.88
C VAL A 163 -11.71 -12.58 -15.58
N THR A 164 -11.56 -11.45 -14.88
CA THR A 164 -11.88 -10.11 -15.37
C THR A 164 -10.68 -9.18 -15.24
N LYS A 165 -10.60 -8.17 -16.10
CA LYS A 165 -9.59 -7.09 -16.00
C LYS A 165 -10.06 -5.94 -15.12
N THR A 166 -10.94 -6.21 -14.16
CA THR A 166 -11.54 -5.19 -13.30
C THR A 166 -10.76 -5.03 -12.01
N GLY A 167 -11.04 -3.97 -11.26
CA GLY A 167 -10.38 -3.70 -9.98
C GLY A 167 -10.60 -4.74 -8.90
N SER A 168 -9.64 -4.83 -7.97
CA SER A 168 -9.70 -5.66 -6.78
C SER A 168 -10.50 -4.97 -5.67
N PHE A 169 -11.52 -5.64 -5.14
CA PHE A 169 -12.36 -5.17 -4.05
C PHE A 169 -12.25 -6.08 -2.81
N ILE A 170 -11.11 -6.74 -2.62
CA ILE A 170 -10.87 -7.76 -1.57
C ILE A 170 -11.33 -7.27 -0.20
N THR A 171 -10.95 -6.06 0.19
CA THR A 171 -11.33 -5.45 1.47
C THR A 171 -12.84 -5.38 1.67
N GLU A 172 -13.57 -4.82 0.69
CA GLU A 172 -15.03 -4.68 0.76
C GLU A 172 -15.72 -6.05 0.78
N ARG A 173 -15.27 -6.97 -0.07
CA ARG A 173 -15.84 -8.32 -0.24
C ARG A 173 -15.63 -9.17 1.02
N LEU A 174 -14.44 -9.09 1.62
CA LEU A 174 -14.15 -9.76 2.88
C LEU A 174 -15.01 -9.21 4.02
N ASN A 175 -15.14 -7.89 4.15
CA ASN A 175 -16.03 -7.28 5.15
C ASN A 175 -17.48 -7.71 4.99
N GLY A 176 -17.97 -7.77 3.75
CA GLY A 176 -19.31 -8.27 3.43
C GLY A 176 -19.50 -9.73 3.82
N LEU A 177 -18.51 -10.59 3.56
CA LEU A 177 -18.52 -11.99 3.96
C LEU A 177 -18.49 -12.17 5.48
N LEU A 178 -17.62 -11.43 6.19
CA LEU A 178 -17.53 -11.49 7.65
C LEU A 178 -18.83 -11.03 8.32
N SER A 179 -19.42 -9.94 7.82
CA SER A 179 -20.73 -9.43 8.31
C SER A 179 -21.86 -10.44 8.05
N ALA A 180 -21.86 -11.08 6.87
CA ALA A 180 -22.83 -12.11 6.53
C ALA A 180 -22.65 -13.37 7.39
N LEU A 181 -21.41 -13.75 7.70
CA LEU A 181 -21.10 -14.85 8.62
C LEU A 181 -21.58 -14.52 10.03
N ASP A 182 -21.30 -13.34 10.56
CA ASP A 182 -21.67 -12.94 11.91
C ASP A 182 -23.20 -13.00 12.14
N THR A 183 -23.97 -12.42 11.23
CA THR A 183 -25.44 -12.36 11.30
C THR A 183 -26.15 -13.68 11.01
N ALA A 184 -25.47 -14.67 10.41
CA ALA A 184 -26.11 -15.91 9.99
C ALA A 184 -26.40 -16.86 11.18
N PRO A 185 -27.55 -17.58 11.16
CA PRO A 185 -27.99 -18.44 12.27
C PRO A 185 -27.32 -19.82 12.27
N TYR A 186 -26.00 -19.88 12.09
CA TYR A 186 -25.20 -21.12 12.09
C TYR A 186 -24.14 -21.05 13.19
N GLN A 187 -23.99 -22.12 13.96
CA GLN A 187 -22.97 -22.20 15.02
C GLN A 187 -21.57 -22.49 14.46
N ASN A 188 -21.50 -23.26 13.37
CA ASN A 188 -20.24 -23.58 12.70
C ASN A 188 -20.07 -22.68 11.48
N LYS A 189 -19.07 -21.80 11.51
CA LYS A 189 -18.75 -20.84 10.45
C LYS A 189 -17.31 -21.05 9.98
N LYS A 190 -17.12 -21.10 8.67
CA LYS A 190 -15.80 -21.27 8.04
C LYS A 190 -15.64 -20.29 6.91
N LEU A 191 -14.45 -19.74 6.76
CA LEU A 191 -14.08 -18.86 5.66
C LEU A 191 -12.94 -19.50 4.87
N TYR A 192 -13.16 -19.71 3.57
CA TYR A 192 -12.14 -20.11 2.62
C TYR A 192 -11.80 -18.92 1.73
N ILE A 193 -10.51 -18.67 1.55
CA ILE A 193 -10.00 -17.74 0.56
C ILE A 193 -9.18 -18.54 -0.44
N ILE A 194 -9.50 -18.45 -1.72
CA ILE A 194 -8.80 -19.16 -2.80
C ILE A 194 -8.14 -18.11 -3.67
N ASP A 195 -6.82 -18.13 -3.75
CA ASP A 195 -6.00 -17.05 -4.27
C ASP A 195 -4.66 -17.58 -4.79
N ASP A 196 -3.95 -16.81 -5.61
CA ASP A 196 -2.63 -17.18 -6.17
C ASP A 196 -1.42 -16.59 -5.41
N ARG A 197 -1.67 -16.12 -4.17
CA ARG A 197 -0.76 -15.39 -3.28
C ARG A 197 -0.59 -13.92 -3.69
N ASN A 198 -1.69 -13.25 -3.99
CA ASN A 198 -1.73 -11.83 -4.29
C ASN A 198 -1.20 -11.01 -3.08
N PRO A 199 -0.25 -10.08 -3.28
CA PRO A 199 0.27 -9.24 -2.21
C PRO A 199 -0.80 -8.42 -1.48
N GLU A 200 -1.85 -7.98 -2.17
CA GLU A 200 -2.93 -7.19 -1.57
C GLU A 200 -3.71 -8.01 -0.54
N LEU A 201 -3.97 -9.29 -0.81
CA LEU A 201 -4.66 -10.17 0.13
C LEU A 201 -3.90 -10.27 1.46
N LYS A 202 -2.57 -10.35 1.40
CA LYS A 202 -1.71 -10.41 2.59
C LYS A 202 -1.92 -9.18 3.47
N GLU A 203 -1.85 -7.98 2.88
CA GLU A 203 -2.04 -6.72 3.60
C GLU A 203 -3.42 -6.66 4.28
N VAL A 204 -4.47 -7.00 3.52
CA VAL A 204 -5.86 -7.00 4.02
C VAL A 204 -6.06 -7.96 5.20
N ILE A 205 -5.43 -9.14 5.17
CA ILE A 205 -5.54 -10.14 6.23
C ILE A 205 -4.74 -9.74 7.47
N GLU A 206 -3.55 -9.16 7.30
CA GLU A 206 -2.73 -8.69 8.42
C GLU A 206 -3.38 -7.51 9.14
N GLU A 207 -3.98 -6.57 8.42
CA GLU A 207 -4.75 -5.45 9.00
C GLU A 207 -5.97 -5.92 9.81
N ARG A 208 -6.54 -7.08 9.47
CA ARG A 208 -7.77 -7.63 10.07
C ARG A 208 -7.56 -8.83 10.98
N ALA A 209 -6.31 -9.15 11.32
CA ALA A 209 -5.99 -10.34 12.10
C ALA A 209 -6.79 -10.42 13.44
N ASP A 210 -7.00 -9.27 14.08
CA ASP A 210 -7.76 -9.18 15.34
C ASP A 210 -9.25 -9.55 15.18
N GLU A 211 -9.88 -9.16 14.07
CA GLU A 211 -11.30 -9.44 13.77
C GLU A 211 -11.54 -10.90 13.35
N LEU A 212 -10.49 -11.56 12.86
CA LEU A 212 -10.54 -12.93 12.35
C LEU A 212 -10.42 -14.01 13.46
N SER A 213 -10.30 -13.61 14.74
CA SER A 213 -9.67 -14.45 15.77
C SER A 213 -10.57 -15.30 16.67
N ASP A 214 -11.87 -14.99 16.83
CA ASP A 214 -12.64 -15.60 17.94
C ASP A 214 -13.68 -16.69 17.56
N ASP A 215 -14.35 -16.63 16.40
CA ASP A 215 -15.46 -17.56 16.06
C ASP A 215 -15.45 -18.14 14.62
N ILE A 216 -14.55 -17.68 13.75
CA ILE A 216 -14.52 -18.08 12.33
C ILE A 216 -13.21 -18.81 12.03
N ALA A 217 -13.29 -20.07 11.56
CA ALA A 217 -12.11 -20.77 11.08
C ALA A 217 -11.75 -20.30 9.66
N LEU A 218 -10.66 -19.53 9.53
CA LEU A 218 -10.12 -19.07 8.25
C LEU A 218 -9.11 -20.08 7.67
N THR A 219 -9.28 -20.42 6.40
CA THR A 219 -8.32 -21.20 5.61
C THR A 219 -8.02 -20.52 4.29
N ILE A 220 -6.74 -20.29 4.01
CA ILE A 220 -6.26 -19.76 2.72
C ILE A 220 -5.78 -20.94 1.88
N LEU A 221 -6.35 -21.10 0.69
CA LEU A 221 -6.04 -22.13 -0.29
C LEU A 221 -5.26 -21.49 -1.44
N ASN A 222 -3.94 -21.56 -1.38
CA ASN A 222 -3.08 -21.07 -2.46
C ASN A 222 -3.15 -22.05 -3.62
N VAL A 223 -3.59 -21.59 -4.79
CA VAL A 223 -3.84 -22.48 -5.94
C VAL A 223 -2.56 -23.13 -6.42
N GLU A 224 -1.62 -22.35 -6.93
CA GLU A 224 -0.29 -22.82 -7.35
C GLU A 224 0.64 -21.61 -7.48
N ASP A 225 1.91 -21.78 -7.13
CA ASP A 225 2.92 -20.74 -7.33
C ASP A 225 3.56 -20.90 -8.72
N VAL A 226 3.06 -20.13 -9.69
CA VAL A 226 3.51 -20.18 -11.08
C VAL A 226 4.43 -19.01 -11.37
N LYS A 227 5.65 -19.32 -11.82
CA LYS A 227 6.61 -18.32 -12.29
C LYS A 227 6.37 -18.06 -13.77
N VAL A 228 6.18 -16.79 -14.12
CA VAL A 228 5.99 -16.31 -15.50
C VAL A 228 6.95 -15.15 -15.73
N GLN A 229 7.51 -15.06 -16.94
CA GLN A 229 8.29 -13.89 -17.34
C GLN A 229 7.33 -12.73 -17.60
N ASN A 230 7.22 -11.82 -16.62
CA ASN A 230 6.38 -10.65 -16.73
C ASN A 230 7.21 -9.36 -16.76
N THR A 231 6.81 -8.42 -17.59
CA THR A 231 7.41 -7.09 -17.66
C THR A 231 6.30 -6.09 -17.88
N PHE A 232 6.10 -5.20 -16.91
CA PHE A 232 4.92 -4.35 -16.86
C PHE A 232 5.31 -2.90 -16.55
N VAL A 233 4.42 -1.96 -16.88
CA VAL A 233 4.57 -0.55 -16.52
C VAL A 233 4.18 -0.38 -15.06
N SER A 234 5.17 -0.10 -14.21
CA SER A 234 4.98 0.05 -12.77
C SER A 234 4.52 1.45 -12.37
N GLU A 235 4.96 2.48 -13.10
CA GLU A 235 4.66 3.88 -12.82
C GLU A 235 4.84 4.73 -14.09
N ILE A 236 4.07 5.81 -14.18
CA ILE A 236 4.27 6.89 -15.16
C ILE A 236 4.34 8.19 -14.37
N ALA A 237 5.31 9.04 -14.70
CA ALA A 237 5.47 10.36 -14.12
C ALA A 237 5.72 11.40 -15.23
N THR A 238 5.53 12.68 -14.91
CA THR A 238 6.03 13.77 -15.75
C THR A 238 7.35 14.30 -15.18
N SER A 239 8.29 14.61 -16.06
CA SER A 239 9.57 15.24 -15.68
C SER A 239 9.37 16.59 -15.01
N SER A 240 8.38 17.37 -15.47
CA SER A 240 8.15 18.73 -14.97
C SER A 240 6.69 19.00 -14.63
N SER A 241 6.47 19.71 -13.52
CA SER A 241 5.12 20.17 -13.15
C SER A 241 4.62 21.33 -14.01
N MET A 242 5.50 22.01 -14.75
CA MET A 242 5.16 23.21 -15.53
C MET A 242 4.76 22.87 -16.97
N VAL A 243 3.74 22.04 -17.14
CA VAL A 243 3.19 21.71 -18.47
C VAL A 243 2.40 22.88 -19.06
N GLY A 244 2.38 23.02 -20.37
CA GLY A 244 1.62 24.07 -21.04
C GLY A 244 1.70 23.91 -22.55
N LYS A 245 0.76 24.53 -23.27
CA LYS A 245 0.71 24.46 -24.73
C LYS A 245 2.00 24.99 -25.36
N GLY A 246 2.61 24.17 -26.23
CA GLY A 246 3.85 24.45 -26.93
C GLY A 246 5.11 24.35 -26.06
N ILE A 247 5.00 23.85 -24.83
CA ILE A 247 6.14 23.60 -23.94
C ILE A 247 6.39 22.09 -23.96
N PRO A 248 7.52 21.62 -24.53
CA PRO A 248 7.86 20.21 -24.48
C PRO A 248 8.10 19.78 -23.03
N PHE A 249 7.64 18.59 -22.68
CA PHE A 249 7.90 17.95 -21.41
C PHE A 249 8.10 16.44 -21.62
N ASN A 250 8.87 15.80 -20.74
CA ASN A 250 9.03 14.35 -20.82
C ASN A 250 8.01 13.63 -19.94
N VAL A 251 7.47 12.53 -20.47
CA VAL A 251 6.79 11.48 -19.71
C VAL A 251 7.81 10.38 -19.43
N GLU A 252 8.04 10.12 -18.15
CA GLU A 252 8.93 9.08 -17.65
C GLU A 252 8.09 7.83 -17.36
N VAL A 253 8.37 6.75 -18.08
CA VAL A 253 7.69 5.46 -17.92
C VAL A 253 8.62 4.50 -17.20
N LEU A 254 8.26 4.08 -16.00
CA LEU A 254 9.03 3.12 -15.20
C LEU A 254 8.53 1.70 -15.50
N VAL A 255 9.38 0.91 -16.13
CA VAL A 255 9.09 -0.50 -16.46
C VAL A 255 9.84 -1.41 -15.50
N GLN A 256 9.14 -2.41 -14.96
CA GLN A 256 9.70 -3.38 -14.02
C GLN A 256 9.70 -4.78 -14.62
N ASN A 257 10.83 -5.48 -14.48
CA ASN A 257 10.93 -6.89 -14.84
C ASN A 257 10.73 -7.78 -13.60
N GLU A 258 9.58 -8.44 -13.50
CA GLU A 258 9.27 -9.38 -12.42
C GLU A 258 9.77 -10.80 -12.69
N GLY A 259 10.32 -11.04 -13.88
CA GLY A 259 10.84 -12.34 -14.27
C GLY A 259 12.15 -12.72 -13.57
N GLU A 260 12.54 -13.99 -13.73
CA GLU A 260 13.83 -14.50 -13.24
C GLU A 260 14.96 -14.37 -14.26
N VAL A 261 14.64 -13.96 -15.49
CA VAL A 261 15.60 -13.75 -16.58
C VAL A 261 15.54 -12.32 -17.08
N ILE A 262 16.62 -11.89 -17.75
CA ILE A 262 16.71 -10.56 -18.35
C ILE A 262 15.60 -10.40 -19.41
N ALA A 263 14.81 -9.33 -19.29
CA ALA A 263 13.79 -8.98 -20.27
C ALA A 263 14.49 -8.46 -21.52
N THR A 264 14.50 -9.25 -22.60
CA THR A 264 15.09 -8.92 -23.90
C THR A 264 14.15 -9.29 -25.03
N ASN A 265 14.30 -8.65 -26.19
CA ASN A 265 13.35 -8.77 -27.33
C ASN A 265 11.93 -8.32 -27.00
N GLN A 266 11.80 -7.46 -25.98
CA GLN A 266 10.56 -6.78 -25.65
C GLN A 266 10.67 -5.31 -26.03
N PHE A 267 9.54 -4.66 -26.26
CA PHE A 267 9.48 -3.27 -26.66
C PHE A 267 8.48 -2.50 -25.80
N LEU A 268 8.85 -1.27 -25.44
CA LEU A 268 7.96 -0.31 -24.82
C LEU A 268 7.62 0.77 -25.84
N THR A 269 6.35 0.93 -26.14
CA THR A 269 5.84 1.95 -27.08
C THR A 269 4.96 2.94 -26.31
N LEU A 270 5.22 4.25 -26.48
CA LEU A 270 4.34 5.29 -25.95
C LEU A 270 3.49 5.86 -27.09
N THR A 271 2.18 5.89 -26.87
CA THR A 271 1.22 6.52 -27.78
C THR A 271 0.53 7.69 -27.09
N VAL A 272 0.21 8.73 -27.86
CA VAL A 272 -0.59 9.89 -27.44
C VAL A 272 -1.68 10.08 -28.48
N GLY A 273 -2.95 9.97 -28.05
CA GLY A 273 -4.07 9.87 -28.98
C GLY A 273 -3.91 8.64 -29.89
N GLU A 274 -3.78 8.88 -31.19
CA GLU A 274 -3.52 7.83 -32.20
C GLU A 274 -2.06 7.83 -32.70
N GLU A 275 -1.23 8.75 -32.21
CA GLU A 275 0.16 8.92 -32.67
C GLU A 275 1.13 8.17 -31.77
N THR A 276 2.10 7.49 -32.37
CA THR A 276 3.22 6.88 -31.64
C THR A 276 4.31 7.93 -31.43
N ILE A 277 4.59 8.26 -30.16
CA ILE A 277 5.65 9.21 -29.79
C ILE A 277 7.03 8.58 -29.94
N GLY A 278 7.16 7.31 -29.53
CA GLY A 278 8.42 6.59 -29.63
C GLY A 278 8.31 5.14 -29.17
N GLN A 279 9.40 4.40 -29.39
CA GLN A 279 9.54 3.02 -28.97
C GLN A 279 10.97 2.76 -28.47
N TYR A 280 11.09 2.08 -27.33
CA TYR A 280 12.35 1.57 -26.79
C TYR A 280 12.40 0.04 -26.85
N SER A 281 13.59 -0.51 -27.07
CA SER A 281 13.84 -1.94 -26.82
C SER A 281 14.25 -2.12 -25.37
N LEU A 282 13.65 -3.12 -24.70
CA LEU A 282 13.90 -3.41 -23.31
C LEU A 282 15.09 -4.35 -23.13
N GLN A 283 15.95 -4.00 -22.18
CA GLN A 283 17.03 -4.83 -21.66
C GLN A 283 17.12 -4.62 -20.15
N ILE A 284 16.18 -5.22 -19.40
CA ILE A 284 16.02 -4.99 -17.97
C ILE A 284 16.38 -6.26 -17.20
N ASP A 285 17.32 -6.16 -16.26
CA ASP A 285 17.73 -7.28 -15.41
C ASP A 285 16.58 -7.77 -14.50
N PRO A 286 16.60 -9.04 -14.05
CA PRO A 286 15.58 -9.59 -13.14
C PRO A 286 15.39 -8.75 -11.88
N GLY A 287 14.14 -8.41 -11.55
CA GLY A 287 13.79 -7.63 -10.35
C GLY A 287 14.22 -6.16 -10.38
N VAL A 288 14.69 -5.66 -11.53
CA VAL A 288 15.09 -4.27 -11.71
C VAL A 288 13.97 -3.49 -12.39
N SER A 289 13.84 -2.22 -12.00
CA SER A 289 13.01 -1.24 -12.70
C SER A 289 13.91 -0.26 -13.47
N GLN A 290 13.51 0.08 -14.69
CA GLN A 290 14.21 1.02 -15.55
C GLN A 290 13.24 2.08 -16.07
N SER A 291 13.66 3.35 -16.03
CA SER A 291 12.88 4.49 -16.50
C SER A 291 13.21 4.81 -17.95
N PHE A 292 12.17 5.12 -18.74
CA PHE A 292 12.26 5.48 -20.16
C PHE A 292 11.56 6.82 -20.40
N SER A 293 12.31 7.76 -20.96
CA SER A 293 11.87 9.14 -21.16
C SER A 293 11.32 9.35 -22.58
N PHE A 294 10.13 9.93 -22.68
CA PHE A 294 9.49 10.29 -23.95
C PHE A 294 9.12 11.77 -23.97
N GLU A 295 9.70 12.54 -24.88
CA GLU A 295 9.38 13.96 -25.06
C GLU A 295 8.03 14.12 -25.76
N ILE A 296 7.10 14.82 -25.13
CA ILE A 296 5.79 15.20 -25.67
C ILE A 296 5.79 16.71 -25.88
N ASN A 297 5.38 17.15 -27.08
CA ASN A 297 5.16 18.57 -27.37
C ASN A 297 3.66 18.84 -27.55
N PRO A 298 2.96 19.32 -26.51
CA PRO A 298 1.52 19.55 -26.54
C PRO A 298 1.17 20.72 -27.48
N ASP A 299 0.37 20.47 -28.51
CA ASP A 299 -0.09 21.49 -29.47
C ASP A 299 -1.45 22.10 -29.10
N THR A 300 -2.18 21.44 -28.20
CA THR A 300 -3.53 21.77 -27.76
C THR A 300 -3.63 21.92 -26.25
N GLU A 301 -4.73 22.54 -25.81
CA GLU A 301 -5.10 22.73 -24.40
C GLU A 301 -6.11 21.66 -24.00
N GLY A 302 -6.22 21.35 -22.71
CA GLY A 302 -7.09 20.31 -22.18
C GLY A 302 -6.34 18.99 -21.92
N SER A 303 -7.09 17.90 -21.78
CA SER A 303 -6.50 16.60 -21.45
C SER A 303 -5.87 15.93 -22.66
N ILE A 304 -4.56 15.73 -22.60
CA ILE A 304 -3.82 14.84 -23.49
C ILE A 304 -3.86 13.44 -22.89
N THR A 305 -4.27 12.45 -23.68
CA THR A 305 -4.38 11.06 -23.23
C THR A 305 -3.52 10.15 -24.08
N GLY A 306 -2.95 9.12 -23.46
CA GLY A 306 -2.12 8.16 -24.16
C GLY A 306 -2.04 6.82 -23.41
N SER A 307 -1.29 5.88 -23.99
CA SER A 307 -0.95 4.63 -23.33
C SER A 307 0.50 4.22 -23.57
N ALA A 308 1.10 3.63 -22.54
CA ALA A 308 2.35 2.91 -22.61
C ALA A 308 2.04 1.42 -22.83
N ILE A 309 2.58 0.84 -23.89
CA ILE A 309 2.29 -0.52 -24.34
C ILE A 309 3.58 -1.34 -24.34
N ILE A 310 3.56 -2.48 -23.66
CA ILE A 310 4.66 -3.45 -23.68
C ILE A 310 4.31 -4.60 -24.64
N GLU A 311 5.29 -5.00 -25.46
CA GLU A 311 5.16 -6.12 -26.39
C GLU A 311 6.29 -7.13 -26.19
N GLY A 312 5.97 -8.42 -26.27
CA GLY A 312 6.95 -9.51 -26.36
C GLY A 312 7.20 -10.31 -25.08
N ASP A 313 6.47 -10.04 -24.01
CA ASP A 313 6.49 -10.83 -22.78
C ASP A 313 5.48 -12.00 -22.83
N ASP A 314 5.46 -12.83 -21.78
CA ASP A 314 4.60 -14.02 -21.72
C ASP A 314 3.19 -13.71 -21.18
N PHE A 315 3.00 -12.60 -20.46
CA PHE A 315 1.77 -12.26 -19.76
C PHE A 315 1.15 -10.96 -20.31
N THR A 316 0.44 -11.04 -21.42
CA THR A 316 -0.01 -9.83 -22.15
C THR A 316 -1.19 -9.07 -21.53
N GLN A 317 -1.67 -9.42 -20.34
CA GLN A 317 -2.94 -8.91 -19.82
C GLN A 317 -2.84 -7.56 -19.13
N ASP A 318 -1.64 -7.19 -18.68
CA ASP A 318 -1.25 -5.96 -18.00
C ASP A 318 -0.34 -5.05 -18.84
N ASN A 319 -0.11 -5.40 -20.11
CA ASN A 319 0.82 -4.71 -21.01
C ASN A 319 0.40 -3.30 -21.42
N GLU A 320 -0.81 -2.85 -21.11
CA GLU A 320 -1.30 -1.53 -21.49
C GLU A 320 -1.57 -0.70 -20.23
N TYR A 321 -0.90 0.45 -20.15
CA TYR A 321 -1.03 1.40 -19.05
C TYR A 321 -1.43 2.76 -19.61
N PHE A 322 -2.59 3.27 -19.20
CA PHE A 322 -3.14 4.54 -19.68
C PHE A 322 -2.65 5.71 -18.83
N PHE A 323 -2.50 6.87 -19.44
CA PHE A 323 -2.24 8.11 -18.73
C PHE A 323 -3.04 9.26 -19.34
N SER A 324 -3.25 10.29 -18.53
CA SER A 324 -3.84 11.56 -18.95
C SER A 324 -3.05 12.70 -18.33
N VAL A 325 -2.72 13.73 -19.10
CA VAL A 325 -2.03 14.94 -18.63
C VAL A 325 -2.90 16.14 -18.97
N GLN A 326 -3.30 16.89 -17.96
CA GLN A 326 -4.09 18.10 -18.13
C GLN A 326 -3.20 19.28 -18.53
N ILE A 327 -3.30 19.72 -19.79
CA ILE A 327 -2.58 20.89 -20.30
C ILE A 327 -3.39 22.16 -20.04
N PRO A 328 -2.93 23.06 -19.15
CA PRO A 328 -3.61 24.33 -18.92
C PRO A 328 -3.42 25.28 -20.10
N SER A 329 -4.39 26.16 -20.31
CA SER A 329 -4.32 27.23 -21.31
C SER A 329 -3.33 28.32 -20.89
N LYS A 330 -3.57 28.89 -19.70
CA LYS A 330 -2.70 29.78 -18.93
C LYS A 330 -2.98 29.56 -17.45
N ARG A 331 -2.09 30.06 -16.60
CA ARG A 331 -2.32 30.13 -15.15
C ARG A 331 -2.86 31.49 -14.79
N ASP A 332 -4.02 31.52 -14.16
CA ASP A 332 -4.61 32.77 -13.68
C ASP A 332 -4.01 33.13 -12.32
N VAL A 333 -3.38 34.30 -12.22
CA VAL A 333 -2.64 34.73 -11.02
C VAL A 333 -3.20 36.04 -10.46
N LEU A 334 -3.59 36.05 -9.19
CA LEU A 334 -4.01 37.26 -8.50
C LEU A 334 -2.83 37.85 -7.72
N TRP A 335 -2.39 39.03 -8.11
CA TRP A 335 -1.37 39.80 -7.41
C TRP A 335 -2.02 40.78 -6.43
N ILE A 336 -1.85 40.51 -5.13
CA ILE A 336 -2.34 41.32 -4.02
C ILE A 336 -1.17 42.10 -3.43
N THR A 337 -1.24 43.43 -3.51
CA THR A 337 -0.21 44.35 -3.00
C THR A 337 -0.80 45.45 -2.15
N SER A 338 0.02 46.09 -1.32
CA SER A 338 -0.36 47.32 -0.62
C SER A 338 -0.44 48.51 -1.60
N GLU A 339 -1.27 49.51 -1.27
CA GLU A 339 -1.24 50.81 -1.93
C GLU A 339 0.02 51.54 -1.48
N SER A 340 1.11 51.42 -2.23
CA SER A 340 2.30 52.23 -1.97
C SER A 340 2.01 53.70 -2.32
N GLU A 341 2.08 54.58 -1.32
CA GLU A 341 2.10 56.04 -1.55
C GLU A 341 3.43 56.53 -2.18
N ASN A 342 4.44 55.66 -2.27
CA ASN A 342 5.78 56.00 -2.78
C ASN A 342 5.89 55.70 -4.29
N PRO A 343 6.00 56.73 -5.17
CA PRO A 343 6.12 56.55 -6.63
C PRO A 343 7.41 55.83 -7.06
N ASN A 344 8.40 55.74 -6.17
CA ASN A 344 9.70 55.10 -6.44
C ASN A 344 9.76 53.63 -5.98
N ALA A 345 8.73 53.13 -5.31
CA ALA A 345 8.60 51.71 -4.96
C ALA A 345 8.10 50.91 -6.17
N VAL A 346 8.89 50.89 -7.24
CA VAL A 346 8.59 50.07 -8.43
C VAL A 346 8.86 48.61 -8.06
N SER A 347 7.78 47.84 -7.88
CA SER A 347 7.88 46.39 -7.79
C SER A 347 8.38 45.83 -9.11
N TYR A 348 9.34 44.90 -9.04
CA TYR A 348 9.83 44.19 -10.23
C TYR A 348 8.83 43.16 -10.77
N THR A 349 7.76 42.86 -10.01
CA THR A 349 6.70 41.92 -10.40
C THR A 349 6.01 42.35 -11.69
N SER A 350 5.62 43.63 -11.80
CA SER A 350 4.99 44.13 -13.02
C SER A 350 5.94 44.06 -14.20
N VAL A 351 7.23 44.41 -14.01
CA VAL A 351 8.22 44.38 -15.10
C VAL A 351 8.36 42.96 -15.69
N ILE A 352 8.39 41.93 -14.84
CA ILE A 352 8.52 40.55 -15.29
C ILE A 352 7.23 40.06 -15.95
N LEU A 353 6.07 40.31 -15.33
CA LEU A 353 4.79 39.83 -15.85
C LEU A 353 4.38 40.57 -17.14
N ASP A 354 4.64 41.87 -17.23
CA ASP A 354 4.33 42.68 -18.42
C ASP A 354 5.24 42.35 -19.60
N ALA A 355 6.54 42.12 -19.36
CA ALA A 355 7.50 41.76 -20.42
C ALA A 355 7.13 40.43 -21.12
N GLN A 356 6.35 39.57 -20.45
CA GLN A 356 5.90 38.31 -21.02
C GLN A 356 4.60 38.44 -21.82
N LEU A 357 3.84 39.53 -21.69
CA LEU A 357 2.63 39.78 -22.48
C LEU A 357 2.91 39.89 -23.99
N GLU A 358 4.15 40.16 -24.38
CA GLU A 358 4.59 40.28 -25.79
C GLU A 358 5.02 38.93 -26.42
N GLY A 359 5.00 37.82 -25.66
CA GLY A 359 5.45 36.48 -26.09
C GLY A 359 4.43 35.34 -25.94
N ASN A 360 4.89 34.07 -25.94
CA ASN A 360 4.07 32.87 -25.74
C ASN A 360 3.67 32.70 -24.26
N ASN A 361 2.89 33.66 -23.76
CA ASN A 361 2.63 33.87 -22.34
C ASN A 361 1.77 32.74 -21.72
N GLN A 362 2.29 32.13 -20.65
CA GLN A 362 1.63 31.07 -19.88
C GLN A 362 0.91 31.56 -18.61
N ILE A 363 0.99 32.86 -18.29
CA ILE A 363 0.40 33.44 -17.07
C ILE A 363 -0.53 34.60 -17.46
N ASN A 364 -1.79 34.51 -17.05
CA ASN A 364 -2.67 35.67 -17.01
C ASN A 364 -2.64 36.23 -15.59
N TYR A 365 -2.61 37.54 -15.41
CA TYR A 365 -2.56 38.11 -14.06
C TYR A 365 -3.49 39.30 -13.88
N SER A 366 -4.09 39.38 -12.69
CA SER A 366 -4.87 40.53 -12.23
C SER A 366 -4.19 41.15 -11.02
N LYS A 367 -4.10 42.48 -10.98
CA LYS A 367 -3.52 43.21 -9.84
C LYS A 367 -4.63 43.83 -9.00
N THR A 368 -4.56 43.65 -7.69
CA THR A 368 -5.52 44.24 -6.73
C THR A 368 -4.83 44.72 -5.46
N THR A 369 -5.56 45.50 -4.67
CA THR A 369 -5.18 45.95 -3.33
C THR A 369 -6.12 45.35 -2.31
N LEU A 370 -5.74 45.34 -1.02
CA LEU A 370 -6.59 44.82 0.06
C LEU A 370 -7.98 45.47 0.08
N ASN A 371 -8.08 46.76 -0.30
CA ASN A 371 -9.35 47.50 -0.36
C ASN A 371 -10.29 47.02 -1.46
N SER A 372 -9.74 46.47 -2.54
CA SER A 372 -10.50 46.02 -3.73
C SER A 372 -10.56 44.50 -3.85
N LEU A 373 -10.04 43.77 -2.86
CA LEU A 373 -9.97 42.31 -2.89
C LEU A 373 -11.35 41.66 -2.92
N SER A 374 -12.36 42.30 -2.30
CA SER A 374 -13.75 41.82 -2.29
C SER A 374 -14.42 41.76 -3.67
N ASN A 375 -13.79 42.32 -4.70
CA ASN A 375 -14.29 42.26 -6.08
C ASN A 375 -13.90 40.95 -6.80
N TYR A 376 -13.05 40.14 -6.17
CA TYR A 376 -12.51 38.91 -6.76
C TYR A 376 -12.94 37.70 -5.92
N SER A 377 -13.22 36.59 -6.60
CA SER A 377 -13.30 35.28 -5.96
C SER A 377 -11.94 34.61 -6.05
N LEU A 378 -11.36 34.16 -4.93
CA LEU A 378 -10.04 33.53 -4.94
C LEU A 378 -10.06 32.22 -5.74
N GLU A 379 -11.19 31.51 -5.78
CA GLU A 379 -11.37 30.23 -6.48
C GLU A 379 -11.12 30.30 -8.00
N GLU A 380 -11.23 31.49 -8.59
CA GLU A 380 -11.01 31.73 -10.03
C GLU A 380 -9.52 31.72 -10.42
N PHE A 381 -8.61 31.72 -9.45
CA PHE A 381 -7.17 31.83 -9.68
C PHE A 381 -6.42 30.53 -9.37
N ASP A 382 -5.31 30.32 -10.06
CA ASP A 382 -4.39 29.19 -9.85
C ASP A 382 -3.30 29.51 -8.82
N ALA A 383 -2.93 30.78 -8.70
CA ALA A 383 -2.01 31.23 -7.67
C ALA A 383 -2.27 32.65 -7.19
N LEU A 384 -1.86 32.92 -5.94
CA LEU A 384 -1.85 34.25 -5.33
C LEU A 384 -0.41 34.73 -5.16
N ILE A 385 -0.14 36.00 -5.49
CA ILE A 385 1.09 36.68 -5.12
C ILE A 385 0.75 37.66 -4.00
N LEU A 386 1.24 37.40 -2.79
CA LEU A 386 1.14 38.28 -1.63
C LEU A 386 2.43 39.09 -1.54
N GLU A 387 2.38 40.37 -1.93
CA GLU A 387 3.57 41.20 -2.00
C GLU A 387 3.43 42.48 -1.18
N GLN A 388 4.45 42.79 -0.36
CA GLN A 388 4.57 44.07 0.37
C GLN A 388 3.35 44.41 1.24
N LEU A 389 2.70 43.41 1.83
CA LEU A 389 1.61 43.59 2.80
C LEU A 389 2.20 43.67 4.20
N ASP A 390 2.01 44.76 4.93
CA ASP A 390 2.51 44.88 6.32
C ASP A 390 1.90 43.82 7.24
N GLU A 391 0.62 43.53 7.03
CA GLU A 391 -0.16 42.48 7.69
C GLU A 391 -1.01 41.76 6.63
N ILE A 392 -1.10 40.44 6.74
CA ILE A 392 -2.12 39.64 6.05
C ILE A 392 -3.38 39.71 6.92
N PRO A 393 -4.50 40.21 6.41
CA PRO A 393 -5.74 40.28 7.19
C PRO A 393 -6.20 38.90 7.68
N GLU A 394 -6.46 38.78 8.98
CA GLU A 394 -6.85 37.50 9.61
C GLU A 394 -8.12 36.88 8.99
N PHE A 395 -9.02 37.70 8.44
CA PHE A 395 -10.23 37.20 7.78
C PHE A 395 -9.93 36.38 6.51
N LEU A 396 -8.76 36.54 5.89
CA LEU A 396 -8.34 35.79 4.71
C LEU A 396 -7.64 34.46 5.07
N PHE A 397 -7.34 34.21 6.34
CA PHE A 397 -6.51 33.07 6.74
C PHE A 397 -7.16 31.74 6.34
N SER A 398 -8.45 31.58 6.65
CA SER A 398 -9.19 30.36 6.30
C SER A 398 -9.32 30.18 4.80
N ASP A 399 -9.62 31.27 4.07
CA ASP A 399 -9.85 31.23 2.63
C ASP A 399 -8.56 30.89 1.88
N ILE A 400 -7.43 31.50 2.26
CA ILE A 400 -6.11 31.19 1.68
C ILE A 400 -5.66 29.78 2.08
N GLN A 401 -5.93 29.34 3.31
CA GLN A 401 -5.60 27.99 3.73
C GLN A 401 -6.35 26.95 2.89
N GLN A 402 -7.65 27.13 2.68
CA GLN A 402 -8.47 26.26 1.83
C GLN A 402 -8.03 26.34 0.36
N PHE A 403 -7.71 27.55 -0.14
CA PHE A 403 -7.18 27.75 -1.48
C PHE A 403 -5.93 26.90 -1.75
N VAL A 404 -4.95 26.94 -0.83
CA VAL A 404 -3.74 26.11 -0.94
C VAL A 404 -4.07 24.62 -0.76
N GLN A 405 -4.94 24.27 0.18
CA GLN A 405 -5.32 22.88 0.42
C GLN A 405 -5.92 22.22 -0.84
N ASN A 406 -6.66 23.00 -1.64
CA ASN A 406 -7.30 22.60 -2.90
C ASN A 406 -6.35 22.56 -4.11
N GLY A 407 -5.02 22.52 -3.91
CA GLY A 407 -4.07 22.35 -5.02
C GLY A 407 -3.47 23.64 -5.57
N LYS A 408 -3.88 24.81 -5.08
CA LYS A 408 -3.43 26.11 -5.61
C LYS A 408 -2.16 26.62 -4.91
N GLY A 409 -1.51 27.62 -5.51
CA GLY A 409 -0.23 28.13 -5.02
C GLY A 409 -0.28 29.52 -4.38
N VAL A 410 0.55 29.76 -3.36
CA VAL A 410 0.78 31.11 -2.83
C VAL A 410 2.26 31.46 -2.92
N VAL A 411 2.58 32.59 -3.54
CA VAL A 411 3.93 33.18 -3.52
C VAL A 411 3.91 34.37 -2.57
N PHE A 412 4.78 34.33 -1.55
CA PHE A 412 4.82 35.33 -0.50
C PHE A 412 6.12 36.12 -0.52
N PHE A 413 6.00 37.45 -0.55
CA PHE A 413 7.10 38.41 -0.41
C PHE A 413 6.85 39.33 0.79
N PRO A 414 7.77 39.37 1.77
CA PRO A 414 7.60 40.20 2.97
C PRO A 414 7.68 41.70 2.66
N SER A 415 7.02 42.49 3.52
CA SER A 415 7.11 43.95 3.57
C SER A 415 8.30 44.40 4.42
N GLU A 416 8.81 45.61 4.15
CA GLU A 416 9.89 46.23 4.94
C GLU A 416 9.39 46.58 6.35
N THR A 417 8.10 46.90 6.46
CA THR A 417 7.36 47.28 7.66
C THR A 417 6.50 46.12 8.20
N ALA A 418 6.89 44.88 7.90
CA ALA A 418 6.17 43.67 8.28
C ALA A 418 5.86 43.56 9.79
N ASN A 419 4.62 43.21 10.12
CA ASN A 419 4.26 42.71 11.44
C ASN A 419 4.63 41.22 11.54
N ILE A 420 5.77 40.96 12.19
CA ILE A 420 6.32 39.60 12.35
C ILE A 420 5.35 38.64 13.05
N GLN A 421 4.57 39.12 14.03
CA GLN A 421 3.62 38.27 14.74
C GLN A 421 2.51 37.80 13.79
N ASN A 422 1.91 38.72 13.04
CA ASN A 422 0.87 38.40 12.06
C ASN A 422 1.38 37.45 10.96
N TYR A 423 2.60 37.66 10.46
CA TYR A 423 3.20 36.72 9.50
C TYR A 423 3.39 35.33 10.10
N ASN A 424 3.85 35.23 11.35
CA ASN A 424 4.03 33.94 12.00
C ASN A 424 2.71 33.22 12.24
N ASP A 425 1.64 33.95 12.57
CA ASP A 425 0.29 33.40 12.70
C ASP A 425 -0.23 32.86 11.36
N PHE A 426 0.02 33.58 10.25
CA PHE A 426 -0.29 33.10 8.90
C PHE A 426 0.53 31.86 8.49
N LEU A 427 1.85 31.87 8.71
CA LEU A 427 2.73 30.75 8.36
C LEU A 427 2.45 29.49 9.20
N ALA A 428 1.93 29.65 10.41
CA ALA A 428 1.52 28.55 11.27
C ALA A 428 0.39 27.70 10.65
N LEU A 429 -0.50 28.30 9.85
CA LEU A 429 -1.58 27.58 9.14
C LEU A 429 -1.04 26.45 8.24
N PHE A 430 0.17 26.65 7.70
CA PHE A 430 0.81 25.73 6.76
C PHE A 430 1.95 24.92 7.39
N ASN A 431 2.21 25.11 8.69
CA ASN A 431 3.42 24.61 9.37
C ASN A 431 4.71 24.99 8.61
N ALA A 432 4.78 26.22 8.10
CA ALA A 432 5.87 26.67 7.23
C ALA A 432 7.09 27.23 7.98
N GLY A 433 7.02 27.28 9.33
CA GLY A 433 8.05 27.86 10.19
C GLY A 433 7.62 29.21 10.75
N ASP A 434 8.58 29.95 11.29
CA ASP A 434 8.37 31.27 11.87
C ASP A 434 9.55 32.21 11.59
N PHE A 435 9.28 33.49 11.34
CA PHE A 435 10.30 34.52 11.28
C PHE A 435 10.78 34.88 12.69
N ALA A 436 12.04 34.54 12.96
CA ALA A 436 12.69 34.75 14.26
C ALA A 436 13.20 36.18 14.46
N GLY A 437 13.24 36.99 13.39
CA GLY A 437 13.68 38.37 13.43
C GLY A 437 14.08 38.89 12.04
N ILE A 438 14.58 40.13 12.03
CA ILE A 438 15.02 40.84 10.84
C ILE A 438 16.54 41.02 10.92
N LEU A 439 17.24 40.85 9.80
CA LEU A 439 18.68 41.04 9.71
C LEU A 439 19.05 42.04 8.61
N GLY A 440 20.03 42.88 8.91
CA GLY A 440 20.51 43.93 8.00
C GLY A 440 19.73 45.24 8.12
N ASP A 441 20.06 46.16 7.23
CA ASP A 441 19.47 47.50 7.17
C ASP A 441 18.92 47.73 5.76
N TYR A 442 17.62 47.99 5.67
CA TYR A 442 16.95 48.26 4.39
C TYR A 442 17.57 49.48 3.69
N THR A 443 17.83 49.38 2.38
CA THR A 443 18.51 50.41 1.57
C THR A 443 19.95 50.75 1.99
N SER A 444 20.60 49.95 2.84
CA SER A 444 22.01 50.16 3.19
C SER A 444 22.99 49.80 2.06
N PHE A 445 22.58 48.91 1.16
CA PHE A 445 23.42 48.30 0.12
C PHE A 445 24.67 47.58 0.65
N ASN A 446 24.73 47.29 1.96
CA ASN A 446 25.79 46.53 2.58
C ASN A 446 25.42 45.04 2.57
N SER A 447 26.21 44.22 1.86
CA SER A 447 25.97 42.77 1.81
C SER A 447 26.20 42.12 3.17
N ILE A 448 25.16 41.48 3.71
CA ILE A 448 25.19 40.71 4.96
C ILE A 448 25.13 39.20 4.71
N ALA A 449 24.58 38.79 3.56
CA ALA A 449 24.50 37.41 3.10
C ALA A 449 24.56 37.39 1.57
N LYS A 450 24.79 36.20 1.00
CA LYS A 450 24.73 35.97 -0.44
C LYS A 450 23.93 34.70 -0.73
N GLY A 451 23.15 34.70 -1.81
CA GLY A 451 22.62 33.44 -2.35
C GLY A 451 23.80 32.51 -2.67
N SER A 452 23.68 31.21 -2.36
CA SER A 452 24.83 30.30 -2.42
C SER A 452 24.50 28.97 -3.07
N VAL A 453 23.38 28.34 -2.68
CA VAL A 453 23.01 27.00 -3.17
C VAL A 453 21.64 27.08 -3.84
N LEU A 454 21.49 26.38 -4.96
CA LEU A 454 20.23 26.21 -5.68
C LEU A 454 19.88 24.72 -5.70
N LEU A 455 18.61 24.41 -5.51
CA LEU A 455 18.10 23.05 -5.69
C LEU A 455 17.83 22.82 -7.18
N GLU A 456 18.81 22.30 -7.91
CA GLU A 456 18.77 22.18 -9.38
C GLU A 456 17.63 21.30 -9.90
N ASP A 457 17.35 20.19 -9.21
CA ASP A 457 16.27 19.25 -9.57
C ASP A 457 14.88 19.80 -9.24
N HIS A 458 14.78 20.96 -8.57
CA HIS A 458 13.50 21.58 -8.31
C HIS A 458 12.90 22.11 -9.62
N PRO A 459 11.58 21.98 -9.86
CA PRO A 459 10.96 22.42 -11.12
C PRO A 459 11.31 23.85 -11.54
N VAL A 460 11.46 24.77 -10.58
CA VAL A 460 11.88 26.18 -10.83
C VAL A 460 13.24 26.29 -11.55
N PHE A 461 14.15 25.33 -11.38
CA PHE A 461 15.50 25.34 -11.95
C PHE A 461 15.80 24.23 -12.95
N GLU A 462 14.99 23.18 -12.94
CA GLU A 462 15.10 22.04 -13.87
C GLU A 462 15.27 22.52 -15.32
N GLY A 463 16.29 22.01 -16.01
CA GLY A 463 16.55 22.33 -17.43
C GLY A 463 17.10 23.73 -17.73
N LEU A 464 17.36 24.61 -16.73
CA LEU A 464 17.96 25.93 -16.98
C LEU A 464 19.48 25.92 -17.12
N PHE A 465 20.13 24.91 -16.55
CA PHE A 465 21.58 24.82 -16.50
C PHE A 465 22.04 23.65 -17.37
N GLN A 466 22.86 23.94 -18.38
CA GLN A 466 23.55 22.92 -19.16
C GLN A 466 24.98 22.82 -18.64
N ARG A 467 25.27 21.77 -17.89
CA ARG A 467 26.63 21.42 -17.43
C ARG A 467 26.77 19.90 -17.32
N ASP A 468 28.00 19.41 -17.43
CA ASP A 468 28.30 18.00 -17.11
C ASP A 468 28.13 17.77 -15.60
N SER A 469 27.79 16.54 -15.19
CA SER A 469 27.50 16.17 -13.79
C SER A 469 28.64 16.49 -12.81
N ASP A 470 29.87 16.61 -13.32
CA ASP A 470 31.08 16.77 -12.53
C ASP A 470 31.57 18.23 -12.42
N GLU A 471 30.95 19.18 -13.13
CA GLU A 471 31.30 20.61 -13.05
C GLU A 471 30.49 21.31 -11.97
N GLU A 472 31.06 22.18 -11.13
CA GLU A 472 30.29 22.97 -10.14
C GLU A 472 29.41 24.05 -10.79
N LEU A 473 28.19 24.27 -10.28
CA LEU A 473 27.26 25.26 -10.80
C LEU A 473 27.75 26.67 -10.49
N ASN A 474 28.22 27.37 -11.52
CA ASN A 474 28.59 28.78 -11.41
C ASN A 474 27.45 29.68 -11.88
N PHE A 475 26.72 30.27 -10.92
CA PHE A 475 25.71 31.29 -11.20
C PHE A 475 26.06 32.62 -10.53
N THR A 476 25.48 33.72 -11.02
CA THR A 476 25.71 35.03 -10.40
C THR A 476 24.91 35.13 -9.11
N VAL A 477 25.59 34.96 -7.99
CA VAL A 477 25.00 35.04 -6.65
C VAL A 477 24.47 36.45 -6.33
N PRO A 478 23.25 36.58 -5.79
CA PRO A 478 22.74 37.85 -5.30
C PRO A 478 23.36 38.22 -3.95
N ASP A 479 23.71 39.49 -3.79
CA ASP A 479 24.03 40.08 -2.49
C ASP A 479 22.74 40.50 -1.80
N ILE A 480 22.58 40.07 -0.55
CA ILE A 480 21.42 40.35 0.29
C ILE A 480 21.82 41.40 1.33
N TYR A 481 21.02 42.47 1.44
CA TYR A 481 21.26 43.61 2.33
C TYR A 481 20.35 43.60 3.55
N TYR A 482 19.15 43.06 3.38
CA TYR A 482 18.08 43.04 4.36
C TYR A 482 17.21 41.79 4.10
N TYR A 483 16.89 41.00 5.13
CA TYR A 483 15.99 39.84 5.01
C TYR A 483 15.34 39.47 6.36
N LEU A 484 14.21 38.76 6.31
CA LEU A 484 13.56 38.18 7.47
C LEU A 484 14.10 36.78 7.73
N LYS A 485 14.69 36.55 8.90
CA LYS A 485 15.27 35.25 9.27
C LYS A 485 14.18 34.22 9.53
N LEU A 486 14.02 33.28 8.60
CA LEU A 486 13.07 32.17 8.73
C LEU A 486 13.70 31.02 9.53
N ARG A 487 13.05 30.64 10.62
CA ARG A 487 13.31 29.40 11.35
C ARG A 487 12.35 28.33 10.86
N THR A 488 12.89 27.22 10.40
CA THR A 488 12.10 26.09 9.89
C THR A 488 11.94 25.03 10.98
N ASN A 489 10.76 24.45 11.09
CA ASN A 489 10.54 23.31 11.98
C ASN A 489 10.96 22.02 11.23
N ASN A 490 11.80 21.18 11.84
CA ASN A 490 12.28 19.91 11.26
C ASN A 490 11.18 18.85 11.03
N SER A 491 9.91 19.20 11.20
CA SER A 491 8.77 18.27 11.22
C SER A 491 8.00 18.19 9.89
N GLY A 492 8.54 18.64 8.75
CA GLY A 492 7.79 18.50 7.49
C GLY A 492 8.55 18.68 6.17
N LEU A 493 7.86 18.28 5.09
CA LEU A 493 8.20 18.33 3.65
C LEU A 493 8.43 19.75 3.09
N GLY A 494 9.34 20.53 3.68
CA GLY A 494 9.71 21.85 3.15
C GLY A 494 11.09 21.84 2.52
N LEU A 495 11.19 22.37 1.30
CA LEU A 495 12.41 22.36 0.47
C LEU A 495 13.00 23.77 0.36
N ASN A 496 14.29 23.92 0.65
CA ASN A 496 15.01 25.16 0.35
C ASN A 496 15.34 25.18 -1.14
N ILE A 497 14.66 26.03 -1.91
CA ILE A 497 14.89 26.18 -3.34
C ILE A 497 16.17 27.00 -3.57
N ILE A 498 16.37 28.06 -2.77
CA ILE A 498 17.59 28.86 -2.74
C ILE A 498 18.04 29.03 -1.30
N GLU A 499 19.29 28.70 -1.01
CA GLU A 499 19.92 28.86 0.31
C GLU A 499 21.02 29.91 0.26
N MET A 500 21.13 30.69 1.34
CA MET A 500 22.20 31.67 1.52
C MET A 500 23.47 31.03 2.09
N ASN A 501 24.60 31.70 1.94
CA ASN A 501 25.92 31.23 2.42
C ASN A 501 26.01 31.04 3.95
N ASN A 502 25.04 31.54 4.71
CA ASN A 502 24.92 31.36 6.15
C ASN A 502 23.95 30.22 6.56
N GLY A 503 23.40 29.49 5.59
CA GLY A 503 22.45 28.39 5.80
C GLY A 503 20.98 28.82 5.93
N ASP A 504 20.69 30.12 5.96
CA ASP A 504 19.31 30.60 6.00
C ASP A 504 18.68 30.50 4.59
N PRO A 505 17.38 30.18 4.46
CA PRO A 505 16.72 30.10 3.16
C PRO A 505 16.45 31.48 2.58
N LEU A 506 16.67 31.63 1.27
CA LEU A 506 16.25 32.81 0.49
C LEU A 506 14.86 32.60 -0.13
N LEU A 507 14.63 31.40 -0.68
CA LEU A 507 13.36 30.95 -1.24
C LEU A 507 13.11 29.51 -0.74
N ARG A 508 11.95 29.29 -0.13
CA ARG A 508 11.57 27.98 0.42
C ARG A 508 10.17 27.58 -0.04
N GLU A 509 10.01 26.32 -0.39
CA GLU A 509 8.71 25.69 -0.62
C GLU A 509 8.21 24.99 0.63
N LYS A 510 6.89 25.08 0.86
CA LYS A 510 6.16 24.24 1.79
C LYS A 510 4.90 23.69 1.12
N LYS A 511 4.82 22.37 0.92
CA LYS A 511 3.57 21.71 0.50
C LYS A 511 2.54 21.70 1.64
N PHE A 512 1.27 21.89 1.29
CA PHE A 512 0.13 21.83 2.20
C PHE A 512 -1.14 21.41 1.44
N GLY A 513 -1.76 20.30 1.84
CA GLY A 513 -2.79 19.65 1.01
C GLY A 513 -2.17 19.23 -0.33
N GLU A 514 -2.88 19.48 -1.43
CA GLU A 514 -2.40 19.26 -2.81
C GLU A 514 -1.63 20.47 -3.37
N GLY A 515 -1.59 21.60 -2.64
CA GLY A 515 -0.98 22.85 -3.09
C GLY A 515 0.32 23.17 -2.39
N ARG A 516 0.80 24.40 -2.60
CA ARG A 516 2.13 24.83 -2.16
C ARG A 516 2.21 26.31 -1.78
N VAL A 517 3.06 26.60 -0.81
CA VAL A 517 3.43 27.96 -0.40
C VAL A 517 4.92 28.17 -0.69
N LEU A 518 5.23 29.17 -1.53
CA LEU A 518 6.57 29.59 -1.91
C LEU A 518 6.90 30.88 -1.16
N LEU A 519 7.84 30.78 -0.22
CA LEU A 519 8.18 31.84 0.72
C LEU A 519 9.54 32.44 0.36
N PHE A 520 9.53 33.72 -0.03
CA PHE A 520 10.76 34.51 -0.06
C PHE A 520 11.02 35.11 1.33
N THR A 521 12.30 35.16 1.72
CA THR A 521 12.73 35.87 2.94
C THR A 521 13.13 37.31 2.67
N ILE A 522 13.05 37.74 1.40
CA ILE A 522 13.31 39.10 0.92
C ILE A 522 12.11 39.63 0.13
N GLY A 523 11.85 40.93 0.23
CA GLY A 523 10.88 41.62 -0.62
C GLY A 523 11.39 41.87 -2.04
N ASN A 524 10.48 42.23 -2.94
CA ASN A 524 10.75 42.32 -4.38
C ASN A 524 11.11 43.73 -4.87
N ASN A 525 12.01 44.41 -4.16
CA ASN A 525 12.46 45.77 -4.50
C ASN A 525 13.98 45.95 -4.22
N PRO A 526 14.63 47.01 -4.73
CA PRO A 526 16.09 47.18 -4.64
C PRO A 526 16.65 47.33 -3.21
N GLY A 527 15.80 47.68 -2.23
CA GLY A 527 16.26 47.91 -0.87
C GLY A 527 16.63 46.62 -0.11
N TRP A 528 16.17 45.47 -0.59
CA TRP A 528 16.43 44.16 0.02
C TRP A 528 17.71 43.49 -0.50
N SER A 529 17.93 43.56 -1.81
CA SER A 529 19.03 42.85 -2.48
C SER A 529 19.33 43.42 -3.87
N ASN A 530 20.45 43.01 -4.45
CA ASN A 530 20.69 43.18 -5.89
C ASN A 530 20.21 41.98 -6.73
N PHE A 531 19.36 41.11 -6.17
CA PHE A 531 18.87 39.94 -6.91
C PHE A 531 18.18 40.32 -8.23
N PRO A 532 17.33 41.37 -8.29
CA PRO A 532 16.64 41.75 -9.52
C PRO A 532 17.51 42.07 -10.74
N VAL A 533 18.78 42.42 -10.52
CA VAL A 533 19.73 42.73 -11.60
C VAL A 533 20.64 41.54 -11.97
N LYS A 534 20.45 40.37 -11.37
CA LYS A 534 21.19 39.15 -11.71
C LYS A 534 20.51 38.42 -12.87
N ALA A 535 21.30 37.79 -13.74
CA ALA A 535 20.78 37.09 -14.92
C ALA A 535 19.76 35.98 -14.59
N ILE A 536 19.94 35.29 -13.46
CA ILE A 536 19.05 34.20 -13.02
C ILE A 536 17.72 34.69 -12.43
N TYR A 537 17.58 35.97 -12.09
CA TYR A 537 16.40 36.46 -11.39
C TYR A 537 15.12 36.36 -12.21
N ALA A 538 15.11 36.87 -13.44
CA ALA A 538 13.93 36.82 -14.31
C ALA A 538 13.40 35.38 -14.53
N PRO A 539 14.23 34.38 -14.92
CA PRO A 539 13.75 33.01 -15.06
C PRO A 539 13.32 32.39 -13.71
N THR A 540 14.06 32.64 -12.62
CA THR A 540 13.67 32.14 -11.28
C THR A 540 12.29 32.66 -10.89
N TYR A 541 12.08 33.96 -11.00
CA TYR A 541 10.87 34.63 -10.57
C TYR A 541 9.66 34.18 -11.40
N TYR A 542 9.81 34.21 -12.74
CA TYR A 542 8.76 33.76 -13.64
C TYR A 542 8.39 32.29 -13.41
N ARG A 543 9.38 31.40 -13.33
CA ARG A 543 9.14 29.97 -13.09
C ARG A 543 8.60 29.68 -11.70
N THR A 544 8.94 30.49 -10.69
CA THR A 544 8.34 30.39 -9.34
C THR A 544 6.84 30.66 -9.40
N ILE A 545 6.41 31.71 -10.10
CA ILE A 545 4.98 32.02 -10.27
C ILE A 545 4.28 30.97 -11.13
N LEU A 546 4.92 30.54 -12.22
CA LEU A 546 4.40 29.49 -13.08
C LEU A 546 4.20 28.18 -12.31
N TYR A 547 5.19 27.80 -11.51
CA TYR A 547 5.17 26.63 -10.65
C TYR A 547 4.10 26.74 -9.55
N ALA A 548 3.92 27.93 -8.96
CA ALA A 548 2.86 28.17 -7.99
C ALA A 548 1.48 27.85 -8.57
N GLY A 549 1.20 28.28 -9.81
CA GLY A 549 -0.06 27.98 -10.49
C GLY A 549 -0.11 26.60 -11.16
N SER A 550 0.93 25.78 -11.05
CA SER A 550 0.97 24.47 -11.70
C SER A 550 0.36 23.38 -10.83
N LEU A 551 -0.37 22.49 -11.49
CA LEU A 551 -0.92 21.28 -10.88
C LEU A 551 0.22 20.36 -10.39
N GLU A 552 -0.09 19.53 -9.39
CA GLU A 552 0.81 18.46 -8.97
C GLU A 552 1.09 17.49 -10.14
N GLU A 553 2.31 16.96 -10.20
CA GLU A 553 2.78 16.06 -11.27
C GLU A 553 2.49 16.55 -12.71
N GLY A 554 2.45 17.88 -12.92
CA GLY A 554 2.21 18.45 -14.24
C GLY A 554 0.80 18.16 -14.77
N GLY A 555 -0.17 17.98 -13.89
CA GLY A 555 -1.54 17.64 -14.30
C GLY A 555 -1.71 16.20 -14.74
N LEU A 556 -0.74 15.32 -14.48
CA LEU A 556 -0.89 13.88 -14.64
C LEU A 556 -2.08 13.40 -13.78
N SER A 557 -2.98 12.65 -14.40
CA SER A 557 -4.21 12.18 -13.79
C SER A 557 -4.47 10.73 -14.15
N TYR A 558 -4.33 9.88 -13.14
CA TYR A 558 -4.74 8.49 -13.20
C TYR A 558 -5.28 8.02 -11.85
N LYS A 559 -6.07 6.95 -11.87
CA LYS A 559 -6.63 6.28 -10.69
C LYS A 559 -6.43 4.78 -10.83
N TYR A 560 -6.32 4.09 -9.69
CA TYR A 560 -6.32 2.64 -9.67
C TYR A 560 -7.75 2.11 -9.52
N LEU A 561 -8.08 1.09 -10.31
CA LEU A 561 -9.30 0.31 -10.16
C LEU A 561 -9.31 -0.42 -8.80
N GLY A 562 -10.50 -0.72 -8.27
CA GLY A 562 -10.66 -1.41 -6.98
C GLY A 562 -10.90 -0.45 -5.80
N LYS A 563 -10.72 0.85 -6.05
CA LYS A 563 -11.12 1.93 -5.15
C LYS A 563 -12.25 2.73 -5.81
N PRO A 564 -13.15 3.36 -5.03
CA PRO A 564 -14.10 4.30 -5.59
C PRO A 564 -13.37 5.37 -6.41
N PHE A 565 -13.80 5.54 -7.65
CA PHE A 565 -13.37 6.63 -8.50
C PHE A 565 -13.85 7.93 -7.89
N GLU A 566 -12.92 8.77 -7.46
CA GLU A 566 -13.20 10.10 -6.92
C GLU A 566 -12.53 11.16 -7.78
N TRP A 567 -13.32 12.15 -8.19
CA TRP A 567 -12.87 13.30 -8.96
C TRP A 567 -13.39 14.59 -8.31
N SER A 568 -12.55 15.61 -8.30
CA SER A 568 -12.88 16.96 -7.86
C SER A 568 -12.33 17.96 -8.87
N GLY A 569 -13.11 18.96 -9.26
CA GLY A 569 -12.66 19.99 -10.19
C GLY A 569 -13.67 21.07 -10.47
N ASP A 570 -13.28 22.00 -11.33
CA ASP A 570 -14.11 23.11 -11.79
C ASP A 570 -15.02 22.65 -12.94
N ALA A 571 -16.30 22.47 -12.62
CA ALA A 571 -17.36 22.08 -13.55
C ALA A 571 -18.73 22.58 -13.04
N ASP A 572 -19.77 22.50 -13.86
CA ASP A 572 -21.15 22.76 -13.46
C ASP A 572 -21.82 21.50 -12.89
N ALA A 573 -22.19 21.52 -11.60
CA ALA A 573 -22.82 20.38 -10.91
C ALA A 573 -24.07 19.81 -11.61
N GLN A 574 -24.86 20.67 -12.29
CA GLN A 574 -26.13 20.25 -12.92
C GLN A 574 -25.92 19.63 -14.29
N ARG A 575 -24.77 19.90 -14.92
CA ARG A 575 -24.42 19.44 -16.27
C ARG A 575 -23.31 18.40 -16.28
N THR A 576 -22.61 18.21 -15.15
CA THR A 576 -21.49 17.28 -15.06
C THR A 576 -21.96 15.85 -15.29
N GLU A 577 -21.43 15.24 -16.34
CA GLU A 577 -21.62 13.86 -16.72
C GLU A 577 -20.28 13.12 -16.66
N LEU A 578 -20.35 11.86 -16.25
CA LEU A 578 -19.22 10.93 -16.27
C LEU A 578 -19.42 9.99 -17.45
N ILE A 579 -18.43 9.83 -18.32
CA ILE A 579 -18.48 8.98 -19.50
C ILE A 579 -17.35 7.96 -19.43
N TYR A 580 -17.70 6.69 -19.51
CA TYR A 580 -16.75 5.57 -19.56
C TYR A 580 -17.13 4.67 -20.73
N ASN A 581 -16.16 4.26 -21.56
CA ASN A 581 -16.41 3.47 -22.78
C ASN A 581 -17.49 4.05 -23.72
N ASN A 582 -17.54 5.38 -23.86
CA ASN A 582 -18.56 6.11 -24.62
C ASN A 582 -20.00 5.97 -24.10
N GLU A 583 -20.20 5.43 -22.89
CA GLU A 583 -21.50 5.36 -22.23
C GLU A 583 -21.56 6.35 -21.07
N PRO A 584 -22.62 7.18 -20.99
CA PRO A 584 -22.81 8.10 -19.87
C PRO A 584 -23.22 7.32 -18.62
N ILE A 585 -22.51 7.56 -17.54
CA ILE A 585 -22.75 6.99 -16.21
C ILE A 585 -23.50 8.02 -15.37
N GLN A 586 -24.59 7.57 -14.75
CA GLN A 586 -25.33 8.41 -13.82
C GLN A 586 -24.54 8.60 -12.53
N VAL A 587 -24.12 9.83 -12.28
CA VAL A 587 -23.49 10.27 -11.03
C VAL A 587 -24.32 11.39 -10.39
N ASN A 588 -24.09 11.63 -9.10
CA ASN A 588 -24.68 12.75 -8.37
C ASN A 588 -23.59 13.72 -7.93
N PRO A 589 -23.16 14.65 -8.80
CA PRO A 589 -22.12 15.63 -8.48
C PRO A 589 -22.56 16.51 -7.30
N ARG A 590 -21.62 16.84 -6.41
CA ARG A 590 -21.85 17.70 -5.24
C ARG A 590 -20.88 18.86 -5.27
N ASN A 591 -21.36 20.05 -4.94
CA ASN A 591 -20.47 21.19 -4.69
C ASN A 591 -19.94 21.10 -3.26
N ILE A 592 -18.63 20.95 -3.12
CA ILE A 592 -17.93 20.92 -1.83
C ILE A 592 -16.85 22.00 -1.87
N GLY A 593 -17.10 23.14 -1.20
CA GLY A 593 -16.13 24.22 -1.11
C GLY A 593 -15.75 24.83 -2.46
N GLY A 594 -16.74 25.06 -3.34
CA GLY A 594 -16.55 25.68 -4.66
C GLY A 594 -16.28 24.68 -5.77
N ALA A 595 -15.65 23.54 -5.47
CA ALA A 595 -15.35 22.49 -6.43
C ALA A 595 -16.49 21.46 -6.57
N ILE A 596 -16.64 20.90 -7.76
CA ILE A 596 -17.55 19.78 -8.00
C ILE A 596 -16.83 18.48 -7.72
N SER A 597 -17.38 17.73 -6.78
CA SER A 597 -16.92 16.40 -6.40
C SER A 597 -17.92 15.34 -6.87
N LEU A 598 -17.40 14.26 -7.44
CA LEU A 598 -18.18 13.08 -7.79
C LEU A 598 -17.44 11.81 -7.35
N SER A 599 -18.22 10.78 -7.03
CA SER A 599 -17.71 9.47 -6.61
C SER A 599 -18.52 8.37 -7.30
N TYR A 600 -17.84 7.35 -7.81
CA TYR A 600 -18.45 6.19 -8.46
C TYR A 600 -17.61 4.93 -8.19
N THR A 601 -18.22 3.79 -7.86
CA THR A 601 -17.42 2.62 -7.46
C THR A 601 -16.71 1.92 -8.63
N GLY A 602 -17.31 1.89 -9.82
CA GLY A 602 -16.68 1.33 -11.02
C GLY A 602 -16.36 -0.16 -10.92
N TYR A 603 -17.28 -0.99 -10.40
CA TYR A 603 -17.03 -2.44 -10.25
C TYR A 603 -16.73 -3.13 -11.59
N ASP A 604 -17.38 -2.70 -12.66
CA ASP A 604 -17.28 -3.25 -14.01
C ASP A 604 -16.25 -2.53 -14.89
N TRP A 605 -15.48 -1.58 -14.32
CA TRP A 605 -14.48 -0.84 -15.08
C TRP A 605 -13.20 -1.66 -15.25
N GLU A 606 -12.66 -1.62 -16.46
CA GLU A 606 -11.38 -2.15 -16.91
C GLU A 606 -10.43 -0.98 -17.21
N PRO A 607 -9.11 -1.23 -17.38
CA PRO A 607 -8.17 -0.17 -17.71
C PRO A 607 -8.58 0.61 -18.96
N GLY A 608 -8.47 1.94 -18.88
CA GLY A 608 -8.89 2.81 -19.96
C GLY A 608 -8.98 4.27 -19.56
N LEU A 609 -9.75 5.02 -20.33
CA LEU A 609 -9.94 6.45 -20.16
C LEU A 609 -11.38 6.76 -19.71
N VAL A 610 -11.48 7.60 -18.69
CA VAL A 610 -12.73 8.13 -18.17
C VAL A 610 -12.80 9.61 -18.52
N THR A 611 -13.94 10.06 -19.05
CA THR A 611 -14.17 11.46 -19.42
C THR A 611 -15.19 12.09 -18.46
N ILE A 612 -14.88 13.28 -17.95
CA ILE A 612 -15.76 14.10 -17.12
C ILE A 612 -16.05 15.37 -17.93
N THR A 613 -17.32 15.69 -18.15
CA THR A 613 -17.68 16.87 -18.96
C THR A 613 -18.94 17.54 -18.42
N ASP A 614 -19.01 18.87 -18.52
CA ASP A 614 -20.24 19.65 -18.25
C ASP A 614 -20.81 20.32 -19.53
N GLY A 615 -20.29 19.89 -20.68
CA GLY A 615 -20.59 20.43 -22.00
C GLY A 615 -19.75 21.65 -22.40
N GLU A 616 -19.12 22.34 -21.45
CA GLU A 616 -18.18 23.45 -21.70
C GLU A 616 -16.73 23.02 -21.44
N LYS A 617 -16.50 22.39 -20.30
CA LYS A 617 -15.21 21.86 -19.86
C LYS A 617 -15.22 20.35 -20.00
N THR A 618 -14.08 19.79 -20.40
CA THR A 618 -13.90 18.35 -20.53
C THR A 618 -12.54 17.98 -19.93
N TYR A 619 -12.58 17.03 -19.01
CA TYR A 619 -11.42 16.43 -18.35
C TYR A 619 -11.39 14.95 -18.69
N LYS A 620 -10.20 14.41 -18.90
CA LYS A 620 -9.98 12.98 -19.04
C LYS A 620 -9.02 12.51 -17.97
N THR A 621 -9.24 11.31 -17.46
CA THR A 621 -8.38 10.66 -16.49
C THR A 621 -8.25 9.19 -16.84
N ALA A 622 -7.08 8.62 -16.57
CA ALA A 622 -6.84 7.20 -16.80
C ALA A 622 -7.29 6.38 -15.59
N VAL A 623 -7.79 5.18 -15.85
CA VAL A 623 -7.99 4.15 -14.82
C VAL A 623 -7.13 2.94 -15.18
N ASN A 624 -6.35 2.43 -14.23
CA ASN A 624 -5.42 1.32 -14.44
C ASN A 624 -5.57 0.25 -13.35
N LEU A 625 -5.07 -0.95 -13.63
CA LEU A 625 -4.95 -2.00 -12.61
C LEU A 625 -3.86 -1.63 -11.58
N SER A 626 -4.03 -2.15 -10.37
CA SER A 626 -2.98 -2.07 -9.35
C SER A 626 -1.76 -2.89 -9.77
N LYS A 627 -0.55 -2.40 -9.46
CA LYS A 627 0.70 -3.13 -9.67
C LYS A 627 0.75 -4.50 -8.97
N SER A 628 -0.07 -4.72 -7.94
CA SER A 628 -0.18 -6.01 -7.25
C SER A 628 -0.66 -7.13 -8.18
N GLU A 629 -1.45 -6.81 -9.21
CA GLU A 629 -1.97 -7.77 -10.20
C GLU A 629 -0.88 -8.25 -11.18
N SER A 630 0.21 -7.48 -11.28
CA SER A 630 1.37 -7.75 -12.16
C SER A 630 2.58 -8.27 -11.41
N SER A 631 2.62 -8.13 -10.08
CA SER A 631 3.73 -8.59 -9.26
C SER A 631 3.53 -10.03 -8.82
N PHE A 632 4.29 -10.92 -9.45
CA PHE A 632 4.26 -12.33 -9.11
C PHE A 632 5.31 -12.66 -8.05
N ASN A 633 6.47 -12.04 -7.97
CA ASN A 633 7.59 -12.59 -7.17
C ASN A 633 7.81 -11.96 -5.79
N SER A 634 6.86 -11.17 -5.29
CA SER A 634 6.93 -10.49 -3.98
C SER A 634 7.04 -11.43 -2.77
N GLU A 635 7.51 -10.93 -1.61
CA GLU A 635 7.56 -11.69 -0.34
C GLU A 635 6.14 -12.02 0.19
N ARG A 636 5.64 -13.20 -0.18
CA ARG A 636 4.26 -13.67 0.03
C ARG A 636 3.94 -14.24 1.42
N GLY A 637 4.88 -14.23 2.37
CA GLY A 637 4.65 -14.83 3.70
C GLY A 637 3.89 -13.89 4.63
N LEU A 638 2.79 -14.37 5.24
CA LEU A 638 2.09 -13.66 6.33
C LEU A 638 3.00 -13.51 7.56
N ASN A 639 2.76 -12.46 8.35
CA ASN A 639 3.40 -12.29 9.65
C ASN A 639 3.24 -13.56 10.52
N PRO A 640 4.30 -14.00 11.24
CA PRO A 640 4.25 -15.26 11.99
C PRO A 640 3.11 -15.35 13.01
N GLU A 641 2.74 -14.24 13.64
CA GLU A 641 1.65 -14.16 14.61
C GLU A 641 0.28 -14.48 13.96
N VAL A 642 0.06 -13.93 12.76
CA VAL A 642 -1.16 -14.14 11.97
C VAL A 642 -1.18 -15.53 11.34
N SER A 643 -0.02 -15.98 10.83
CA SER A 643 0.13 -17.31 10.24
C SER A 643 -0.13 -18.45 11.23
N ASP A 644 0.07 -18.22 12.54
CA ASP A 644 -0.19 -19.24 13.57
C ASP A 644 -1.69 -19.42 13.88
N MET A 645 -2.52 -18.46 13.48
CA MET A 645 -3.96 -18.40 13.69
C MET A 645 -4.76 -18.87 12.46
N ILE A 646 -4.16 -18.79 11.28
CA ILE A 646 -4.79 -19.12 9.99
C ILE A 646 -4.23 -20.43 9.45
N ASN A 647 -5.09 -21.26 8.86
CA ASN A 647 -4.64 -22.45 8.14
C ASN A 647 -4.29 -22.09 6.69
N ILE A 648 -3.02 -22.16 6.31
CA ILE A 648 -2.57 -21.91 4.93
C ILE A 648 -2.26 -23.25 4.27
N VAL A 649 -2.87 -23.51 3.12
CA VAL A 649 -2.73 -24.76 2.38
C VAL A 649 -2.30 -24.45 0.95
N ASP A 650 -1.12 -24.97 0.57
CA ASP A 650 -0.60 -24.86 -0.79
C ASP A 650 -1.13 -26.00 -1.66
N ALA A 651 -2.25 -25.77 -2.35
CA ALA A 651 -2.95 -26.80 -3.10
C ALA A 651 -2.16 -27.32 -4.31
N GLY A 652 -1.34 -26.48 -4.93
CA GLY A 652 -0.55 -26.83 -6.12
C GLY A 652 0.43 -27.98 -5.86
N ALA A 653 1.02 -28.03 -4.66
CA ALA A 653 1.97 -29.06 -4.24
C ALA A 653 1.31 -30.37 -3.77
N LEU A 654 -0.02 -30.38 -3.62
CA LEU A 654 -0.76 -31.51 -3.04
C LEU A 654 -1.50 -32.33 -4.09
N THR A 655 -1.65 -33.62 -3.79
CA THR A 655 -2.54 -34.52 -4.54
C THR A 655 -4.00 -34.27 -4.16
N SER A 656 -4.95 -34.62 -5.04
CA SER A 656 -6.39 -34.44 -4.76
C SER A 656 -6.83 -35.09 -3.44
N ALA A 657 -6.29 -36.26 -3.10
CA ALA A 657 -6.60 -36.93 -1.84
C ALA A 657 -6.07 -36.18 -0.59
N GLN A 658 -4.90 -35.53 -0.71
CA GLN A 658 -4.33 -34.70 0.36
C GLN A 658 -5.09 -33.38 0.51
N ILE A 659 -5.53 -32.77 -0.59
CA ILE A 659 -6.37 -31.55 -0.53
C ILE A 659 -7.69 -31.88 0.19
N THR A 660 -8.33 -33.00 -0.17
CA THR A 660 -9.55 -33.46 0.51
C THR A 660 -9.31 -33.78 1.99
N SER A 661 -8.15 -34.33 2.37
CA SER A 661 -7.83 -34.50 3.79
C SER A 661 -7.67 -33.17 4.49
N GLU A 662 -7.02 -32.19 3.85
CA GLU A 662 -6.73 -30.89 4.46
C GLU A 662 -7.97 -30.01 4.61
N ILE A 663 -8.90 -30.09 3.65
CA ILE A 663 -10.24 -29.47 3.76
C ILE A 663 -11.08 -30.15 4.87
N ARG A 664 -10.84 -31.44 5.16
CA ARG A 664 -11.50 -32.12 6.29
C ARG A 664 -10.85 -31.75 7.62
N THR A 665 -9.52 -31.62 7.67
CA THR A 665 -8.77 -31.30 8.90
C THR A 665 -8.84 -29.82 9.25
N SER A 666 -9.01 -28.91 8.29
CA SER A 666 -9.23 -27.47 8.55
C SER A 666 -10.46 -27.19 9.44
N GLY A 667 -11.39 -28.15 9.55
CA GLY A 667 -12.53 -28.10 10.48
C GLY A 667 -12.24 -28.57 11.90
N PHE A 668 -11.05 -29.09 12.16
CA PHE A 668 -10.64 -29.70 13.43
C PHE A 668 -9.34 -29.00 13.85
N GLY A 669 -9.40 -28.14 14.88
CA GLY A 669 -8.30 -27.21 15.22
C GLY A 669 -6.92 -27.83 15.52
N LYS A 670 -5.97 -27.02 15.99
CA LYS A 670 -4.53 -27.34 16.01
C LYS A 670 -4.22 -28.75 16.56
N GLU A 671 -3.52 -29.55 15.75
CA GLU A 671 -3.05 -30.88 16.13
C GLU A 671 -1.99 -30.79 17.25
N ILE A 672 -2.18 -31.51 18.36
CA ILE A 672 -1.26 -31.46 19.51
C ILE A 672 -0.37 -32.70 19.65
N TRP A 673 -0.32 -33.58 18.65
CA TRP A 673 0.44 -34.83 18.72
C TRP A 673 1.96 -34.60 18.82
N HIS A 674 2.48 -33.50 18.29
CA HIS A 674 3.89 -33.12 18.40
C HIS A 674 4.34 -32.98 19.87
N TRP A 675 3.49 -32.42 20.74
CA TRP A 675 3.75 -32.33 22.18
C TRP A 675 3.78 -33.71 22.84
N PHE A 676 2.92 -34.64 22.41
CA PHE A 676 2.96 -36.02 22.87
C PHE A 676 4.21 -36.77 22.37
N MET A 677 4.70 -36.46 21.18
CA MET A 677 5.96 -37.00 20.64
C MET A 677 7.16 -36.53 21.48
N LEU A 678 7.26 -35.23 21.76
CA LEU A 678 8.29 -34.65 22.60
C LEU A 678 8.26 -35.22 24.03
N ALA A 679 7.07 -35.27 24.64
CA ALA A 679 6.87 -35.87 25.96
C ALA A 679 7.28 -37.35 25.98
N GLY A 680 6.91 -38.12 24.95
CA GLY A 680 7.30 -39.52 24.79
C GLY A 680 8.82 -39.68 24.71
N PHE A 681 9.50 -38.81 23.95
CA PHE A 681 10.96 -38.84 23.81
C PHE A 681 11.68 -38.52 25.14
N LEU A 682 11.21 -37.49 25.86
CA LEU A 682 11.71 -37.15 27.21
C LEU A 682 11.49 -38.30 28.21
N LEU A 683 10.36 -38.99 28.14
CA LEU A 683 10.07 -40.15 28.98
C LEU A 683 11.03 -41.33 28.69
N LEU A 684 11.38 -41.57 27.42
CA LEU A 684 12.36 -42.60 27.05
C LEU A 684 13.78 -42.25 27.49
N ILE A 685 14.20 -40.98 27.34
CA ILE A 685 15.51 -40.51 27.83
C ILE A 685 15.58 -40.66 29.34
N THR A 686 14.55 -40.22 30.07
CA THR A 686 14.52 -40.32 31.53
C THR A 686 14.50 -41.77 32.00
N GLU A 687 13.78 -42.67 31.31
CA GLU A 687 13.85 -44.11 31.58
C GLU A 687 15.27 -44.66 31.39
N SER A 688 15.92 -44.29 30.28
CA SER A 688 17.28 -44.74 29.96
C SER A 688 18.30 -44.22 30.96
N LEU A 689 18.21 -42.95 31.38
CA LEU A 689 19.05 -42.39 32.43
C LEU A 689 18.84 -43.13 33.76
N VAL A 690 17.59 -43.32 34.19
CA VAL A 690 17.28 -44.04 35.43
C VAL A 690 17.77 -45.50 35.38
N SER A 691 17.79 -46.11 34.19
CA SER A 691 18.30 -47.46 33.93
C SER A 691 19.84 -47.51 33.97
N ILE A 692 20.53 -46.58 33.31
CA ILE A 692 22.00 -46.51 33.20
C ILE A 692 22.65 -46.22 34.56
N PHE A 693 22.08 -45.32 35.35
CA PHE A 693 22.55 -45.04 36.72
C PHE A 693 22.27 -46.21 37.70
N TYR A 694 21.77 -47.35 37.22
CA TYR A 694 21.48 -48.54 38.02
C TYR A 694 22.02 -49.83 37.35
N LYS A 695 23.35 -50.01 37.38
CA LYS A 695 23.93 -51.36 37.32
C LYS A 695 23.74 -52.01 38.69
N ALA A 696 23.05 -53.15 38.74
CA ALA A 696 23.01 -53.96 39.95
C ALA A 696 24.45 -54.35 40.32
N GLU A 697 24.93 -53.93 41.50
CA GLU A 697 26.06 -54.58 42.14
C GLU A 697 25.67 -56.04 42.35
N THR A 698 26.15 -56.91 41.46
CA THR A 698 26.14 -58.34 41.67
C THR A 698 27.09 -58.61 42.83
N VAL A 699 26.56 -58.70 44.05
CA VAL A 699 27.26 -59.37 45.13
C VAL A 699 27.26 -60.86 44.76
N THR A 700 28.42 -61.34 44.31
CA THR A 700 28.70 -62.78 44.13
C THR A 700 28.52 -63.55 45.42
#